data_AF-A0A093ZD82-F1
#
_entry.id   AF-A0A093ZD82-F1
#
_cell.length_a   1.000
_cell.length_b   1.000
_cell.length_c   1.000
_cell.angle_alpha   90.00
_cell.angle_beta   90.00
_cell.angle_gamma   90.00
#
_symmetry.space_group_name_H-M   'P 1'
#
loop_
_entity.id
_entity.type
_entity.pdbx_description
1 polymer ?
#
loop_
_entity_poly.entity_id
_entity_poly.type
_entity_poly.pdbx_seq_one_letter_code
_entity_poly.pdbx_strand_id
1 'polypeptide(L)'
;MDTLNVSYQREYMAQMARQREALLAASARAGQAPAAKSREDILSTFKKQAKRAEKGRMQAIRSSETQIQSTFVPPAYAACVIPLADLTKMGLDELRLETHHRGRFVLLKALAGPSRMTALVGVGEDEEGRVVRVQVYQQGDESDVWKIGGVVVVKEPYFKESGDGDTGIRVDHIGDIMALPANHPLVPEKWRKGVDAVLVREWIDRAAEAIKDERYWEALDQCKSALLASPPPTSEEHIEIKLKLAAAYLKVSYFESAESAIEGLEPTPESLKIRAEALYNLARYDECIESLGKLPEQDSTLLEKAKTRLAEQQNGDYDFRSIYAELSALNPPTVDRATYIGPVDIRVAPGKGRGLFTTRAVEAGELLVCEKAFAYSFFDQSAPAEMHKTKLSMVFNTEEGSIIFGTMGTLITEAVQKVARNPSLHDFVSSLYHGSYKAPTVNKIDDHPVIDTFLIERIISHNCFGCPPTSLAVHVTPGPPKRAYSSGLWPLCATLNHSCLPTARRAFIGDLQVVRATRALPANTELVWAYNEVSEDPAQTRRALANWGFVCSCGLCAEAARTPEKVRRRRELLRTDLRACVMVKNPDAIDVPKAERLVAAVDATYKATPVDAPRESLCGLQLMLARVHKNRGEAAKVVKAALGVLKLLGFEVKGAQVPRGKEEFEVMRWGLMAHGVVETWVQLWVAYATVAPELCADAERCARICYKICVGEDDTFDDSYGKKAKKAMEGDTAAAPGGSTV
;
A
#
# COMPACT_ATOMS: atom_id res chain seq x y z
N MET A 1 -2.07 -4.69 -7.49
CA MET A 1 -1.20 -5.88 -7.64
C MET A 1 -1.36 -6.76 -6.41
N ASP A 2 -1.50 -8.08 -6.58
CA ASP A 2 -1.67 -9.06 -5.48
C ASP A 2 -2.82 -8.78 -4.48
N THR A 3 -3.79 -7.94 -4.85
CA THR A 3 -5.00 -7.65 -4.07
C THR A 3 -6.08 -8.70 -4.33
N LEU A 4 -6.97 -8.95 -3.36
CA LEU A 4 -8.02 -9.96 -3.51
C LEU A 4 -9.18 -9.43 -4.36
N ASN A 5 -9.09 -9.62 -5.68
CA ASN A 5 -10.19 -9.36 -6.61
C ASN A 5 -11.20 -10.51 -6.57
N VAL A 6 -12.42 -10.22 -6.10
CA VAL A 6 -13.52 -11.18 -5.95
C VAL A 6 -14.66 -10.96 -6.95
N SER A 7 -14.44 -10.12 -7.97
CA SER A 7 -15.47 -9.72 -8.96
C SER A 7 -16.10 -10.90 -9.70
N TYR A 8 -15.37 -12.01 -9.84
CA TYR A 8 -15.83 -13.21 -10.56
C TYR A 8 -16.62 -14.20 -9.67
N GLN A 9 -16.73 -13.94 -8.37
CA GLN A 9 -17.48 -14.81 -7.47
C GLN A 9 -18.99 -14.55 -7.60
N ARG A 10 -19.76 -15.63 -7.78
CA ARG A 10 -21.19 -15.57 -8.13
C ARG A 10 -22.05 -14.75 -7.16
N GLU A 11 -21.78 -14.87 -5.87
CA GLU A 11 -22.50 -14.14 -4.81
C GLU A 11 -22.36 -12.61 -4.98
N TYR A 12 -21.13 -12.15 -5.24
CA TYR A 12 -20.85 -10.71 -5.35
C TYR A 12 -21.23 -10.13 -6.71
N MET A 13 -21.23 -10.93 -7.78
CA MET A 13 -21.77 -10.52 -9.08
C MET A 13 -23.26 -10.12 -8.96
N ALA A 14 -24.06 -10.92 -8.24
CA ALA A 14 -25.47 -10.61 -8.03
C ALA A 14 -25.66 -9.33 -7.18
N GLN A 15 -24.79 -9.10 -6.20
CA GLN A 15 -24.81 -7.86 -5.42
C GLN A 15 -24.45 -6.64 -6.27
N MET A 16 -23.42 -6.72 -7.13
CA MET A 16 -23.04 -5.65 -8.05
C MET A 16 -24.15 -5.33 -9.06
N ALA A 17 -24.82 -6.35 -9.61
CA ALA A 17 -25.95 -6.17 -10.53
C ALA A 17 -27.10 -5.39 -9.87
N ARG A 18 -27.52 -5.79 -8.66
CA ARG A 18 -28.56 -5.07 -7.90
C ARG A 18 -28.20 -3.61 -7.62
N GLN A 19 -26.93 -3.34 -7.35
CA GLN A 19 -26.47 -1.96 -7.12
C GLN A 19 -26.50 -1.13 -8.40
N ARG A 20 -26.13 -1.70 -9.54
CA ARG A 20 -26.27 -1.02 -10.85
C ARG A 20 -27.73 -0.72 -11.18
N GLU A 21 -28.64 -1.66 -10.94
CA GLU A 21 -30.08 -1.45 -11.12
C GLU A 21 -30.61 -0.33 -10.21
N ALA A 22 -30.21 -0.30 -8.94
CA ALA A 22 -30.59 0.77 -8.01
C ALA A 22 -30.07 2.14 -8.46
N LEU A 23 -28.83 2.22 -8.95
CA LEU A 23 -28.26 3.46 -9.50
C LEU A 23 -29.01 3.95 -10.74
N LEU A 24 -29.41 3.03 -11.63
CA LEU A 24 -30.21 3.37 -12.81
C LEU A 24 -31.61 3.88 -12.41
N ALA A 25 -32.26 3.23 -11.44
CA ALA A 25 -33.56 3.65 -10.92
C ALA A 25 -33.49 5.04 -10.26
N ALA A 26 -32.44 5.30 -9.48
CA ALA A 26 -32.21 6.62 -8.90
C ALA A 26 -31.97 7.68 -9.98
N SER A 27 -31.12 7.38 -10.97
CA SER A 27 -30.77 8.29 -12.08
C SER A 27 -32.00 8.69 -12.91
N ALA A 28 -33.01 7.82 -13.02
CA ALA A 28 -34.28 8.13 -13.69
C ALA A 28 -35.09 9.24 -13.00
N ARG A 29 -34.76 9.56 -11.74
CA ARG A 29 -35.38 10.63 -10.94
C ARG A 29 -34.53 11.90 -10.90
N ALA A 30 -33.46 11.97 -11.69
CA ALA A 30 -32.59 13.14 -11.76
C ALA A 30 -33.38 14.42 -12.07
N GLY A 31 -33.07 15.50 -11.37
CA GLY A 31 -33.73 16.80 -11.53
C GLY A 31 -35.09 16.93 -10.85
N GLN A 32 -35.66 15.86 -10.29
CA GLN A 32 -36.91 15.94 -9.53
C GLN A 32 -36.70 16.62 -8.18
N ALA A 33 -37.74 17.29 -7.67
CA ALA A 33 -37.74 17.78 -6.31
C ALA A 33 -37.78 16.61 -5.30
N PRO A 34 -37.08 16.70 -4.15
CA PRO A 34 -37.21 15.71 -3.09
C PRO A 34 -38.64 15.63 -2.56
N ALA A 35 -39.02 14.46 -2.04
CA ALA A 35 -40.22 14.35 -1.24
C ALA A 35 -40.09 15.22 0.02
N ALA A 36 -41.14 15.99 0.33
CA ALA A 36 -41.16 16.80 1.54
C ALA A 36 -41.14 15.88 2.77
N LYS A 37 -40.13 16.05 3.62
CA LYS A 37 -40.01 15.38 4.92
C LYS A 37 -39.99 16.43 6.03
N SER A 38 -40.67 16.16 7.14
CA SER A 38 -40.62 17.08 8.28
C SER A 38 -39.24 17.05 8.94
N ARG A 39 -38.91 18.12 9.66
CA ARG A 39 -37.70 18.20 10.48
C ARG A 39 -37.59 17.03 11.47
N GLU A 40 -38.71 16.69 12.09
CA GLU A 40 -38.81 15.60 13.07
C GLU A 40 -38.57 14.24 12.42
N ASP A 41 -39.08 14.01 11.21
CA ASP A 41 -38.89 12.76 10.47
C ASP A 41 -37.42 12.52 10.13
N ILE A 42 -36.72 13.55 9.64
CA ILE A 42 -35.28 13.45 9.29
C ILE A 42 -34.46 13.16 10.54
N LEU A 43 -34.69 13.88 11.64
CA LEU A 43 -33.97 13.68 12.90
C LEU A 43 -34.29 12.32 13.55
N SER A 44 -35.56 11.89 13.51
CA SER A 44 -36.00 10.58 14.01
C SER A 44 -35.36 9.44 13.22
N THR A 45 -35.34 9.56 11.89
CA THR A 45 -34.70 8.58 11.00
C THR A 45 -33.21 8.49 11.28
N PHE A 46 -32.52 9.64 11.35
CA PHE A 46 -31.11 9.70 11.70
C PHE A 46 -30.82 9.04 13.06
N LYS A 47 -31.57 9.38 14.12
CA LYS A 47 -31.39 8.78 15.46
C LYS A 47 -31.57 7.27 15.45
N LYS A 48 -32.58 6.75 14.74
CA LYS A 48 -32.80 5.31 14.60
C LYS A 48 -31.64 4.62 13.88
N GLN A 49 -31.13 5.23 12.81
CA GLN A 49 -29.99 4.70 12.07
C GLN A 49 -28.70 4.73 12.88
N ALA A 50 -28.41 5.85 13.54
CA ALA A 50 -27.24 6.00 14.41
C ALA A 50 -27.25 4.95 15.53
N LYS A 51 -28.40 4.76 16.20
CA LYS A 51 -28.56 3.73 17.24
C LYS A 51 -28.38 2.31 16.69
N ARG A 52 -28.84 2.04 15.47
CA ARG A 52 -28.65 0.73 14.81
C ARG A 52 -27.17 0.49 14.47
N ALA A 53 -26.48 1.50 13.94
CA ALA A 53 -25.05 1.43 13.64
C ALA A 53 -24.22 1.19 14.91
N GLU A 54 -24.53 1.93 15.98
CA GLU A 54 -23.89 1.76 17.28
C GLU A 54 -24.14 0.37 17.86
N LYS A 55 -25.39 -0.11 17.86
CA LYS A 55 -25.72 -1.47 18.30
C LYS A 55 -24.99 -2.54 17.50
N GLY A 56 -24.91 -2.38 16.16
CA GLY A 56 -24.18 -3.30 15.29
C GLY A 56 -22.68 -3.33 15.61
N ARG A 57 -22.08 -2.16 15.84
CA ARG A 57 -20.67 -2.05 16.29
C ARG A 57 -20.44 -2.72 17.63
N MET A 58 -21.31 -2.46 18.62
CA MET A 58 -21.23 -3.09 19.95
C MET A 58 -21.43 -4.60 19.88
N GLN A 59 -22.30 -5.10 18.99
CA GLN A 59 -22.53 -6.52 18.81
C GLN A 59 -21.31 -7.21 18.20
N ALA A 60 -20.70 -6.63 17.16
CA ALA A 60 -19.48 -7.16 16.54
C ALA A 60 -18.31 -7.23 17.55
N ILE A 61 -18.17 -6.21 18.39
CA ILE A 61 -17.18 -6.21 19.48
C ILE A 61 -17.45 -7.35 20.48
N ARG A 62 -18.72 -7.61 20.80
CA ARG A 62 -19.09 -8.68 21.75
C ARG A 62 -18.98 -10.09 21.17
N SER A 63 -19.20 -10.27 19.86
CA SER A 63 -19.13 -11.57 19.20
C SER A 63 -17.72 -11.93 18.73
N SER A 64 -16.74 -11.03 18.91
CA SER A 64 -15.39 -11.16 18.34
C SER A 64 -15.42 -11.49 16.84
N GLU A 65 -16.45 -11.03 16.13
CA GLU A 65 -16.58 -11.22 14.69
C GLU A 65 -15.83 -10.11 13.95
N THR A 66 -15.02 -10.50 12.97
CA THR A 66 -14.34 -9.53 12.11
C THR A 66 -15.38 -8.76 11.30
N GLN A 67 -15.47 -7.45 11.55
CA GLN A 67 -16.40 -6.60 10.82
C GLN A 67 -15.92 -6.36 9.38
N ILE A 68 -16.71 -6.81 8.41
CA ILE A 68 -16.50 -6.52 6.98
C ILE A 68 -17.46 -5.40 6.59
N GLN A 69 -16.91 -4.29 6.10
CA GLN A 69 -17.69 -3.17 5.58
C GLN A 69 -17.89 -3.29 4.08
N SER A 70 -19.03 -2.83 3.57
CA SER A 70 -19.23 -2.63 2.13
C SER A 70 -19.09 -1.15 1.81
N THR A 71 -18.21 -0.83 0.87
CA THR A 71 -17.99 0.52 0.37
C THR A 71 -18.34 0.54 -1.11
N PHE A 72 -19.26 1.43 -1.48
CA PHE A 72 -19.68 1.60 -2.87
C PHE A 72 -19.07 2.88 -3.41
N VAL A 73 -18.24 2.74 -4.44
CA VAL A 73 -17.71 3.87 -5.21
C VAL A 73 -18.78 4.23 -6.25
N PRO A 74 -19.41 5.42 -6.16
CA PRO A 74 -20.39 5.86 -7.15
C PRO A 74 -19.69 6.13 -8.50
N PRO A 75 -20.47 6.32 -9.58
CA PRO A 75 -19.92 6.91 -10.80
C PRO A 75 -19.15 8.20 -10.46
N ALA A 76 -17.94 8.32 -10.98
CA ALA A 76 -17.06 9.41 -10.61
C ALA A 76 -17.61 10.76 -11.10
N TYR A 77 -17.41 11.80 -10.30
CA TYR A 77 -17.75 13.17 -10.63
C TYR A 77 -16.58 14.09 -10.26
N ALA A 78 -16.51 15.27 -10.89
CA ALA A 78 -15.40 16.20 -10.63
C ALA A 78 -15.51 16.85 -9.25
N ALA A 79 -14.37 17.07 -8.60
CA ALA A 79 -14.24 17.92 -7.42
C ALA A 79 -14.59 19.38 -7.75
N CYS A 80 -15.00 20.15 -6.75
CA CYS A 80 -15.23 21.58 -6.95
C CYS A 80 -13.91 22.27 -7.31
N VAL A 81 -13.89 22.93 -8.47
CA VAL A 81 -12.72 23.69 -8.95
C VAL A 81 -12.83 25.21 -8.81
N ILE A 82 -13.84 25.68 -8.08
CA ILE A 82 -14.19 27.11 -7.98
C ILE A 82 -13.88 27.62 -6.56
N PRO A 83 -13.16 28.75 -6.41
CA PRO A 83 -12.97 29.44 -5.14
C PRO A 83 -14.29 29.68 -4.41
N LEU A 84 -14.29 29.60 -3.07
CA LEU A 84 -15.52 29.80 -2.31
C LEU A 84 -16.14 31.19 -2.56
N ALA A 85 -15.31 32.22 -2.73
CA ALA A 85 -15.76 33.59 -3.00
C ALA A 85 -16.55 33.73 -4.31
N ASP A 86 -16.32 32.83 -5.28
CA ASP A 86 -16.94 32.86 -6.60
C ASP A 86 -18.18 31.94 -6.70
N LEU A 87 -18.44 31.13 -5.66
CA LEU A 87 -19.62 30.28 -5.61
C LEU A 87 -20.86 31.08 -5.20
N THR A 88 -22.01 30.75 -5.81
CA THR A 88 -23.28 31.38 -5.45
C THR A 88 -23.99 30.56 -4.37
N LYS A 89 -24.36 31.20 -3.26
CA LYS A 89 -25.13 30.54 -2.20
C LYS A 89 -26.49 30.03 -2.73
N MET A 90 -26.95 28.90 -2.24
CA MET A 90 -28.29 28.34 -2.52
C MET A 90 -28.97 27.84 -1.24
N GLY A 91 -30.29 27.78 -1.24
CA GLY A 91 -31.11 27.21 -0.16
C GLY A 91 -31.32 25.69 -0.33
N LEU A 92 -31.80 25.02 0.73
CA LEU A 92 -32.09 23.57 0.64
C LEU A 92 -33.32 23.24 -0.23
N ASP A 93 -34.22 24.20 -0.46
CA ASP A 93 -35.38 24.06 -1.34
C ASP A 93 -35.01 23.99 -2.84
N GLU A 94 -33.81 24.48 -3.19
CA GLU A 94 -33.30 24.43 -4.55
C GLU A 94 -32.68 23.07 -4.90
N LEU A 95 -32.48 22.17 -3.92
CA LEU A 95 -31.89 20.84 -4.16
C LEU A 95 -32.78 19.97 -5.07
N ARG A 96 -32.15 19.23 -5.98
CA ARG A 96 -32.77 18.27 -6.88
C ARG A 96 -32.12 16.89 -6.77
N LEU A 97 -32.93 15.84 -6.88
CA LEU A 97 -32.47 14.46 -6.80
C LEU A 97 -31.47 14.13 -7.90
N GLU A 98 -30.50 13.28 -7.57
CA GLU A 98 -29.38 12.87 -8.43
C GLU A 98 -28.71 14.02 -9.20
N THR A 99 -28.57 15.18 -8.56
CA THR A 99 -28.07 16.41 -9.20
C THR A 99 -26.88 17.00 -8.45
N HIS A 100 -25.82 17.33 -9.18
CA HIS A 100 -24.71 18.14 -8.70
C HIS A 100 -25.01 19.61 -8.99
N HIS A 101 -25.11 20.43 -7.94
CA HIS A 101 -25.45 21.85 -8.06
C HIS A 101 -24.18 22.66 -8.31
N ARG A 102 -23.62 22.55 -9.53
CA ARG A 102 -22.35 23.20 -9.92
C ARG A 102 -22.40 24.72 -9.79
N GLY A 103 -21.29 25.33 -9.40
CA GLY A 103 -21.18 26.77 -9.14
C GLY A 103 -21.97 27.26 -7.92
N ARG A 104 -22.55 26.36 -7.12
CA ARG A 104 -23.33 26.71 -5.92
C ARG A 104 -22.67 26.20 -4.63
N PHE A 105 -23.06 26.77 -3.50
CA PHE A 105 -22.76 26.21 -2.18
C PHE A 105 -23.96 26.31 -1.24
N VAL A 106 -24.05 25.38 -0.30
CA VAL A 106 -25.00 25.47 0.83
C VAL A 106 -24.23 25.73 2.12
N LEU A 107 -24.83 26.56 2.98
CA LEU A 107 -24.32 26.84 4.32
C LEU A 107 -25.19 26.11 5.34
N LEU A 108 -24.57 25.30 6.19
CA LEU A 108 -25.28 24.44 7.14
C LEU A 108 -24.73 24.59 8.56
N LYS A 109 -25.61 24.72 9.53
CA LYS A 109 -25.28 24.53 10.95
C LYS A 109 -25.52 23.08 11.34
N ALA A 110 -24.50 22.41 11.87
CA ALA A 110 -24.62 21.01 12.28
C ALA A 110 -25.56 20.86 13.50
N LEU A 111 -26.67 20.15 13.33
CA LEU A 111 -27.66 19.93 14.39
C LEU A 111 -27.49 18.59 15.11
N ALA A 112 -27.12 17.55 14.37
CA ALA A 112 -26.99 16.20 14.89
C ALA A 112 -25.85 15.45 14.20
N GLY A 113 -25.36 14.42 14.89
CA GLY A 113 -24.17 13.65 14.50
C GLY A 113 -22.90 14.14 15.19
N PRO A 114 -21.72 13.71 14.73
CA PRO A 114 -21.53 12.73 13.68
C PRO A 114 -21.93 11.31 14.13
N SER A 115 -22.52 10.53 13.22
CA SER A 115 -22.62 9.08 13.34
C SER A 115 -21.70 8.45 12.29
N ARG A 116 -20.83 7.53 12.73
CA ARG A 116 -19.84 6.89 11.85
C ARG A 116 -20.33 5.53 11.36
N MET A 117 -20.41 5.39 10.04
CA MET A 117 -20.52 4.11 9.34
C MET A 117 -19.34 3.99 8.37
N THR A 118 -19.58 3.80 7.06
CA THR A 118 -18.56 3.98 6.02
C THR A 118 -18.20 5.46 5.87
N ALA A 119 -19.20 6.33 5.83
CA ALA A 119 -19.05 7.80 5.86
C ALA A 119 -19.27 8.35 7.28
N LEU A 120 -18.88 9.61 7.47
CA LEU A 120 -19.37 10.44 8.56
C LEU A 120 -20.76 10.95 8.15
N VAL A 121 -21.77 10.73 8.98
CA VAL A 121 -23.16 11.12 8.69
C VAL A 121 -23.67 12.10 9.74
N GLY A 122 -24.27 13.20 9.31
CA GLY A 122 -24.85 14.22 10.18
C GLY A 122 -26.13 14.82 9.60
N VAL A 123 -26.78 15.69 10.38
CA VAL A 123 -27.95 16.47 9.95
C VAL A 123 -27.63 17.95 10.10
N GLY A 124 -27.68 18.70 9.01
CA GLY A 124 -27.42 20.14 8.96
C GLY A 124 -28.70 20.95 8.80
N GLU A 125 -28.70 22.18 9.33
CA GLU A 125 -29.76 23.17 9.18
C GLU A 125 -29.31 24.32 8.29
N ASP A 126 -30.14 24.72 7.33
CA ASP A 126 -29.93 25.99 6.62
C ASP A 126 -30.47 27.19 7.41
N GLU A 127 -30.40 28.37 6.82
CA GLU A 127 -30.80 29.60 7.48
C GLU A 127 -32.31 29.73 7.69
N GLU A 128 -33.10 29.05 6.88
CA GLU A 128 -34.56 29.04 6.96
C GLU A 128 -35.08 27.94 7.90
N GLY A 129 -34.18 27.20 8.57
CA GLY A 129 -34.52 26.16 9.53
C GLY A 129 -34.83 24.79 8.90
N ARG A 130 -34.63 24.65 7.58
CA ARG A 130 -34.79 23.39 6.86
C ARG A 130 -33.61 22.50 7.17
N VAL A 131 -33.84 21.18 7.23
CA VAL A 131 -32.81 20.23 7.62
C VAL A 131 -32.53 19.23 6.53
N VAL A 132 -31.27 18.81 6.41
CA VAL A 132 -30.83 17.83 5.43
C VAL A 132 -29.81 16.88 6.04
N ARG A 133 -29.86 15.60 5.63
CA ARG A 133 -28.83 14.62 5.96
C ARG A 133 -27.60 14.85 5.07
N VAL A 134 -26.42 14.84 5.66
CA VAL A 134 -25.13 15.00 4.96
C VAL A 134 -24.25 13.78 5.23
N GLN A 135 -23.64 13.25 4.18
CA GLN A 135 -22.72 12.11 4.23
C GLN A 135 -21.37 12.56 3.68
N VAL A 136 -20.36 12.58 4.54
CA VAL A 136 -19.00 13.00 4.21
C VAL A 136 -18.08 11.78 4.20
N TYR A 137 -17.53 11.47 3.02
CA TYR A 137 -16.62 10.36 2.82
C TYR A 137 -15.15 10.79 3.00
N GLN A 138 -14.26 9.80 3.05
CA GLN A 138 -12.81 9.97 3.20
C GLN A 138 -12.35 10.80 4.41
N GLN A 139 -13.18 10.86 5.45
CA GLN A 139 -12.82 11.46 6.73
C GLN A 139 -12.10 10.43 7.61
N GLY A 140 -11.03 10.84 8.29
CA GLY A 140 -10.41 10.07 9.38
C GLY A 140 -11.33 9.93 10.60
N ASP A 141 -10.96 9.07 11.55
CA ASP A 141 -11.74 8.89 12.79
C ASP A 141 -11.67 10.14 13.71
N GLU A 142 -10.60 10.93 13.60
CA GLU A 142 -10.38 12.19 14.34
C GLU A 142 -10.91 13.44 13.61
N SER A 143 -11.69 13.27 12.54
CA SER A 143 -12.16 14.42 11.76
C SER A 143 -13.21 15.24 12.51
N ASP A 144 -12.90 16.52 12.73
CA ASP A 144 -13.79 17.52 13.33
C ASP A 144 -14.57 18.35 12.31
N VAL A 145 -14.60 17.93 11.03
CA VAL A 145 -15.34 18.65 9.97
C VAL A 145 -16.83 18.81 10.30
N TRP A 146 -17.39 17.94 11.14
CA TRP A 146 -18.80 17.95 11.53
C TRP A 146 -18.98 18.00 13.05
N LYS A 147 -18.79 19.18 13.64
CA LYS A 147 -19.01 19.45 15.07
C LYS A 147 -20.42 20.00 15.31
N ILE A 148 -21.20 19.41 16.23
CA ILE A 148 -22.54 19.94 16.59
C ILE A 148 -22.43 21.42 16.98
N GLY A 149 -23.29 22.25 16.40
CA GLY A 149 -23.30 23.69 16.58
C GLY A 149 -22.33 24.45 15.66
N GLY A 150 -21.33 23.75 15.10
CA GLY A 150 -20.43 24.28 14.09
C GLY A 150 -21.12 24.56 12.76
N VAL A 151 -20.51 25.41 11.95
CA VAL A 151 -21.03 25.82 10.65
C VAL A 151 -20.12 25.29 9.55
N VAL A 152 -20.72 24.67 8.54
CA VAL A 152 -20.01 24.09 7.41
C VAL A 152 -20.54 24.63 6.10
N VAL A 153 -19.64 24.77 5.14
CA VAL A 153 -19.96 25.01 3.74
C VAL A 153 -19.84 23.69 3.00
N VAL A 154 -20.84 23.35 2.18
CA VAL A 154 -20.73 22.29 1.17
C VAL A 154 -20.75 22.94 -0.21
N LYS A 155 -19.62 22.81 -0.92
CA LYS A 155 -19.45 23.28 -2.30
C LYS A 155 -20.06 22.26 -3.26
N GLU A 156 -20.71 22.77 -4.31
CA GLU A 156 -21.33 22.01 -5.39
C GLU A 156 -22.11 20.75 -4.94
N PRO A 157 -23.05 20.87 -3.98
CA PRO A 157 -23.62 19.73 -3.27
C PRO A 157 -24.26 18.73 -4.23
N TYR A 158 -23.88 17.46 -4.08
CA TYR A 158 -24.54 16.34 -4.76
C TYR A 158 -25.67 15.80 -3.89
N PHE A 159 -26.90 16.02 -4.33
CA PHE A 159 -28.07 15.54 -3.60
C PHE A 159 -28.61 14.27 -4.25
N LYS A 160 -28.72 13.20 -3.48
CA LYS A 160 -29.02 11.86 -4.00
C LYS A 160 -29.92 11.04 -3.09
N GLU A 161 -30.47 9.97 -3.66
CA GLU A 161 -31.12 8.88 -2.93
C GLU A 161 -30.08 7.83 -2.50
N SER A 162 -30.11 7.48 -1.23
CA SER A 162 -29.29 6.45 -0.61
C SER A 162 -29.95 5.09 -0.77
N GLY A 163 -29.17 4.00 -0.65
CA GLY A 163 -29.69 2.63 -0.83
C GLY A 163 -30.74 2.18 0.20
N ASP A 164 -30.94 2.95 1.27
CA ASP A 164 -32.01 2.81 2.26
C ASP A 164 -33.31 3.55 1.87
N GLY A 165 -33.35 4.19 0.68
CA GLY A 165 -34.47 5.00 0.19
C GLY A 165 -34.55 6.40 0.80
N ASP A 166 -33.55 6.80 1.60
CA ASP A 166 -33.50 8.14 2.17
C ASP A 166 -32.71 9.11 1.27
N THR A 167 -32.92 10.40 1.43
CA THR A 167 -32.33 11.43 0.55
C THR A 167 -31.39 12.33 1.33
N GLY A 168 -30.26 12.71 0.75
CA GLY A 168 -29.30 13.57 1.43
C GLY A 168 -28.19 14.08 0.52
N ILE A 169 -27.39 14.99 1.06
CA ILE A 169 -26.18 15.49 0.41
C ILE A 169 -25.07 14.45 0.61
N ARG A 170 -24.38 14.09 -0.46
CA ARG A 170 -23.19 13.25 -0.46
C ARG A 170 -21.98 14.10 -0.84
N VAL A 171 -20.88 13.94 -0.10
CA VAL A 171 -19.61 14.61 -0.34
C VAL A 171 -18.50 13.56 -0.39
N ASP A 172 -17.91 13.33 -1.56
CA ASP A 172 -16.78 12.38 -1.74
C ASP A 172 -15.41 13.06 -1.75
N HIS A 173 -15.33 14.32 -2.20
CA HIS A 173 -14.09 15.09 -2.22
C HIS A 173 -13.89 15.85 -0.91
N ILE A 174 -12.70 15.74 -0.33
CA ILE A 174 -12.42 16.37 0.97
C ILE A 174 -12.45 17.91 0.92
N GLY A 175 -12.11 18.50 -0.23
CA GLY A 175 -12.13 19.95 -0.45
C GLY A 175 -13.52 20.54 -0.71
N ASP A 176 -14.54 19.70 -0.94
CA ASP A 176 -15.90 20.14 -1.22
C ASP A 176 -16.70 20.43 0.07
N ILE A 177 -16.10 20.21 1.24
CA ILE A 177 -16.66 20.58 2.53
C ILE A 177 -15.64 21.35 3.37
N MET A 178 -16.08 22.42 4.02
CA MET A 178 -15.22 23.25 4.85
C MET A 178 -15.95 23.61 6.15
N ALA A 179 -15.33 23.32 7.29
CA ALA A 179 -15.76 23.88 8.57
C ALA A 179 -15.29 25.32 8.67
N LEU A 180 -16.19 26.22 9.05
CA LEU A 180 -15.90 27.64 9.20
C LEU A 180 -15.65 27.98 10.69
N PRO A 181 -14.66 28.84 10.98
CA PRO A 181 -14.55 29.47 12.29
C PRO A 181 -15.86 30.15 12.70
N ALA A 182 -16.17 30.15 14.00
CA ALA A 182 -17.45 30.64 14.49
C ALA A 182 -17.69 32.13 14.16
N ASN A 183 -16.63 32.94 14.07
CA ASN A 183 -16.65 34.36 13.71
C ASN A 183 -16.40 34.61 12.22
N HIS A 184 -16.41 33.57 11.37
CA HIS A 184 -16.16 33.74 9.95
C HIS A 184 -17.23 34.66 9.30
N PRO A 185 -16.85 35.56 8.35
CA PRO A 185 -17.79 36.52 7.77
C PRO A 185 -19.04 35.89 7.11
N LEU A 186 -18.89 34.69 6.53
CA LEU A 186 -20.01 33.93 5.94
C LEU A 186 -21.01 33.37 6.95
N VAL A 187 -20.67 33.28 8.24
CA VAL A 187 -21.56 32.75 9.27
C VAL A 187 -22.62 33.81 9.62
N PRO A 188 -23.93 33.56 9.51
CA PRO A 188 -24.97 34.53 9.82
C PRO A 188 -24.92 35.02 11.27
N GLU A 189 -25.24 36.29 11.51
CA GLU A 189 -25.26 36.90 12.86
C GLU A 189 -26.10 36.10 13.87
N LYS A 190 -27.25 35.58 13.45
CA LYS A 190 -28.11 34.72 14.28
C LYS A 190 -27.42 33.46 14.80
N TRP A 191 -26.34 33.02 14.16
CA TRP A 191 -25.52 31.88 14.57
C TRP A 191 -24.23 32.29 15.31
N ARG A 192 -23.85 33.57 15.29
CA ARG A 192 -22.65 34.14 15.97
C ARG A 192 -22.90 34.65 17.39
N LYS A 193 -24.03 34.30 18.01
CA LYS A 193 -24.43 34.86 19.31
C LYS A 193 -23.34 34.68 20.37
N GLY A 194 -22.77 35.80 20.84
CA GLY A 194 -21.72 35.85 21.86
C GLY A 194 -20.30 35.56 21.34
N VAL A 195 -20.14 35.19 20.07
CA VAL A 195 -18.84 34.90 19.45
C VAL A 195 -18.11 36.20 19.11
N ASP A 196 -18.84 37.17 18.54
CA ASP A 196 -18.28 38.46 18.10
C ASP A 196 -17.81 39.34 19.28
N ALA A 197 -18.17 38.98 20.52
CA ALA A 197 -17.73 39.67 21.74
C ALA A 197 -16.45 39.08 22.34
N VAL A 198 -15.97 37.94 21.84
CA VAL A 198 -14.78 37.25 22.38
C VAL A 198 -13.52 38.00 21.93
N LEU A 199 -12.69 38.38 22.89
CA LEU A 199 -11.46 39.12 22.64
C LEU A 199 -10.37 38.21 22.04
N VAL A 200 -9.44 38.79 21.27
CA VAL A 200 -8.27 38.09 20.69
C VAL A 200 -7.55 37.25 21.75
N ARG A 201 -7.22 37.85 22.90
CA ARG A 201 -6.53 37.18 24.01
C ARG A 201 -7.27 35.93 24.50
N GLU A 202 -8.60 36.00 24.58
CA GLU A 202 -9.41 34.87 25.04
C GLU A 202 -9.36 33.70 24.04
N TRP A 203 -9.34 33.97 22.73
CA TRP A 203 -9.11 32.93 21.72
C TRP A 203 -7.72 32.30 21.85
N ILE A 204 -6.68 33.10 22.10
CA ILE A 204 -5.31 32.61 22.31
C ILE A 204 -5.22 31.72 23.55
N ASP A 205 -5.84 32.12 24.65
CA ASP A 205 -5.84 31.34 25.90
C ASP A 205 -6.59 30.01 25.75
N ARG A 206 -7.73 30.02 25.03
CA ARG A 206 -8.46 28.79 24.67
C ARG A 206 -7.63 27.87 23.77
N ALA A 207 -6.89 28.43 22.81
CA ALA A 207 -5.99 27.66 21.96
C ALA A 207 -4.87 27.02 22.79
N ALA A 208 -4.30 27.76 23.75
CA ALA A 208 -3.27 27.24 24.65
C ALA A 208 -3.78 26.07 25.51
N GLU A 209 -4.97 26.22 26.10
CA GLU A 209 -5.57 25.13 26.90
C GLU A 209 -5.93 23.93 26.02
N ALA A 210 -6.43 24.16 24.79
CA ALA A 210 -6.68 23.07 23.84
C ALA A 210 -5.40 22.31 23.44
N ILE A 211 -4.28 23.00 23.23
CA ILE A 211 -2.98 22.35 22.97
C ILE A 211 -2.53 21.53 24.17
N LYS A 212 -2.65 22.07 25.38
CA LYS A 212 -2.29 21.39 26.64
C LYS A 212 -3.13 20.14 26.88
N ASP A 213 -4.41 20.18 26.51
CA ASP A 213 -5.35 19.05 26.58
C ASP A 213 -5.28 18.11 25.36
N GLU A 214 -4.30 18.30 24.46
CA GLU A 214 -4.13 17.53 23.23
C GLU A 214 -5.34 17.59 22.25
N ARG A 215 -6.20 18.60 22.39
CA ARG A 215 -7.34 18.89 21.51
C ARG A 215 -6.90 19.75 20.33
N TYR A 216 -5.97 19.23 19.52
CA TYR A 216 -5.29 20.00 18.48
C TYR A 216 -6.20 20.56 17.39
N TRP A 217 -7.24 19.83 16.98
CA TRP A 217 -8.23 20.33 16.01
C TRP A 217 -9.01 21.53 16.54
N GLU A 218 -9.35 21.52 17.83
CA GLU A 218 -9.96 22.67 18.49
C GLU A 218 -8.98 23.83 18.58
N ALA A 219 -7.71 23.57 18.93
CA ALA A 219 -6.68 24.60 18.94
C ALA A 219 -6.53 25.30 17.58
N LEU A 220 -6.58 24.55 16.47
CA LEU A 220 -6.58 25.11 15.12
C LEU A 220 -7.78 26.03 14.87
N ASP A 221 -8.98 25.63 15.30
CA ASP A 221 -10.20 26.43 15.19
C ASP A 221 -10.12 27.72 16.04
N GLN A 222 -9.61 27.63 17.27
CA GLN A 222 -9.39 28.79 18.13
C GLN A 222 -8.35 29.76 17.53
N CYS A 223 -7.24 29.26 16.98
CA CYS A 223 -6.22 30.08 16.33
C CYS A 223 -6.76 30.78 15.08
N LYS A 224 -7.51 30.07 14.23
CA LYS A 224 -8.17 30.66 13.05
C LYS A 224 -9.20 31.71 13.45
N SER A 225 -9.95 31.47 14.53
CA SER A 225 -10.90 32.45 15.07
C SER A 225 -10.18 33.69 15.60
N ALA A 226 -9.02 33.53 16.27
CA ALA A 226 -8.21 34.66 16.73
C ALA A 226 -7.71 35.55 15.58
N LEU A 227 -7.29 34.94 14.45
CA LEU A 227 -6.86 35.68 13.25
C LEU A 227 -7.99 36.46 12.58
N LEU A 228 -9.24 36.00 12.73
CA LEU A 228 -10.44 36.65 12.18
C LEU A 228 -11.16 37.58 13.17
N ALA A 229 -10.61 37.76 14.38
CA ALA A 229 -11.24 38.57 15.41
C ALA A 229 -11.30 40.06 15.03
N SER A 230 -12.25 40.78 15.62
CA SER A 230 -12.42 42.22 15.47
C SER A 230 -12.46 42.87 16.85
N PRO A 231 -11.54 43.79 17.20
CA PRO A 231 -10.42 44.28 16.37
C PRO A 231 -9.39 43.19 16.03
N PRO A 232 -8.59 43.38 14.96
CA PRO A 232 -7.57 42.41 14.56
C PRO A 232 -6.45 42.30 15.61
N PRO A 233 -5.71 41.17 15.64
CA PRO A 233 -4.62 40.95 16.59
C PRO A 233 -3.49 41.98 16.42
N THR A 234 -2.84 42.35 17.52
CA THR A 234 -1.59 43.11 17.52
C THR A 234 -0.44 42.30 16.90
N SER A 235 0.68 42.93 16.58
CA SER A 235 1.86 42.22 16.02
C SER A 235 2.38 41.11 16.95
N GLU A 236 2.41 41.36 18.25
CA GLU A 236 2.85 40.36 19.26
C GLU A 236 1.87 39.19 19.36
N GLU A 237 0.57 39.48 19.43
CA GLU A 237 -0.48 38.44 19.43
C GLU A 237 -0.46 37.63 18.13
N HIS A 238 -0.23 38.27 16.99
CA HIS A 238 -0.16 37.60 15.70
C HIS A 238 1.00 36.60 15.63
N ILE A 239 2.16 36.93 16.19
CA ILE A 239 3.30 36.00 16.31
C ILE A 239 2.93 34.82 17.22
N GLU A 240 2.32 35.09 18.37
CA GLU A 240 1.90 34.05 19.33
C GLU A 240 0.87 33.08 18.70
N ILE A 241 -0.12 33.62 17.98
CA ILE A 241 -1.12 32.83 17.26
C ILE A 241 -0.46 31.96 16.22
N LYS A 242 0.45 32.50 15.41
CA LYS A 242 1.16 31.73 14.37
C LYS A 242 2.00 30.58 14.92
N LEU A 243 2.71 30.78 16.03
CA LEU A 243 3.48 29.72 16.68
C LEU A 243 2.57 28.60 17.20
N LYS A 244 1.46 28.95 17.87
CA LYS A 244 0.47 27.97 18.34
C LYS A 244 -0.20 27.22 17.19
N LEU A 245 -0.53 27.94 16.10
CA LEU A 245 -1.10 27.39 14.89
C LEU A 245 -0.14 26.36 14.26
N ALA A 246 1.15 26.70 14.15
CA ALA A 246 2.18 25.81 13.63
C ALA A 246 2.39 24.56 14.50
N ALA A 247 2.45 24.74 15.82
CA ALA A 247 2.55 23.64 16.77
C ALA A 247 1.36 22.68 16.69
N ALA A 248 0.13 23.22 16.56
CA ALA A 248 -1.06 22.40 16.37
C ALA A 248 -1.06 21.67 15.02
N TYR A 249 -0.68 22.35 13.92
CA TYR A 249 -0.55 21.72 12.60
C TYR A 249 0.44 20.55 12.58
N LEU A 250 1.57 20.71 13.27
CA LEU A 250 2.57 19.66 13.42
C LEU A 250 1.99 18.40 14.07
N LYS A 251 1.17 18.56 15.13
CA LYS A 251 0.55 17.43 15.84
C LYS A 251 -0.54 16.73 15.03
N VAL A 252 -1.24 17.43 14.13
CA VAL A 252 -2.22 16.83 13.21
C VAL A 252 -1.61 16.44 11.84
N SER A 253 -0.28 16.44 11.73
CA SER A 253 0.48 16.03 10.53
C SER A 253 0.32 16.91 9.28
N TYR A 254 -0.05 18.18 9.44
CA TYR A 254 -0.03 19.19 8.38
C TYR A 254 1.34 19.88 8.35
N PHE A 255 2.38 19.15 7.97
CA PHE A 255 3.77 19.59 8.13
C PHE A 255 4.10 20.80 7.26
N GLU A 256 3.58 20.84 6.04
CA GLU A 256 3.73 22.01 5.15
C GLU A 256 3.03 23.25 5.70
N SER A 257 1.84 23.09 6.28
CA SER A 257 1.12 24.20 6.92
C SER A 257 1.81 24.65 8.21
N ALA A 258 2.46 23.75 8.94
CA ALA A 258 3.28 24.10 10.10
C ALA A 258 4.49 24.95 9.68
N GLU A 259 5.18 24.59 8.60
CA GLU A 259 6.30 25.39 8.06
C GLU A 259 5.83 26.76 7.54
N SER A 260 4.73 26.78 6.78
CA SER A 260 4.17 28.03 6.25
C SER A 260 3.67 28.97 7.34
N ALA A 261 3.10 28.44 8.43
CA ALA A 261 2.61 29.25 9.55
C ALA A 261 3.73 30.06 10.25
N ILE A 262 4.95 29.52 10.29
CA ILE A 262 6.13 30.20 10.88
C ILE A 262 6.97 30.95 9.84
N GLU A 263 6.57 30.95 8.58
CA GLU A 263 7.28 31.67 7.52
C GLU A 263 7.25 33.18 7.77
N GLY A 264 8.41 33.83 7.62
CA GLY A 264 8.60 35.26 7.86
C GLY A 264 8.68 35.67 9.34
N LEU A 265 8.59 34.73 10.29
CA LEU A 265 8.87 35.00 11.70
C LEU A 265 10.39 35.02 11.96
N GLU A 266 10.82 35.85 12.91
CA GLU A 266 12.20 35.82 13.40
C GLU A 266 12.51 34.46 14.05
N PRO A 267 13.68 33.85 13.77
CA PRO A 267 14.03 32.56 14.32
C PRO A 267 14.14 32.58 15.85
N THR A 268 13.17 31.98 16.52
CA THR A 268 13.20 31.65 17.96
C THR A 268 13.50 30.17 18.17
N PRO A 269 13.98 29.73 19.35
CA PRO A 269 14.16 28.31 19.65
C PRO A 269 12.89 27.47 19.42
N GLU A 270 11.72 28.02 19.74
CA GLU A 270 10.43 27.36 19.51
C GLU A 270 10.13 27.19 18.01
N SER A 271 10.28 28.27 17.22
CA SER A 271 10.04 28.21 15.77
C SER A 271 11.02 27.26 15.05
N LEU A 272 12.29 27.23 15.47
CA LEU A 272 13.32 26.36 14.91
C LEU A 272 13.06 24.88 15.24
N LYS A 273 12.52 24.59 16.42
CA LYS A 273 12.11 23.24 16.81
C LYS A 273 10.92 22.76 15.97
N ILE A 274 9.88 23.60 15.83
CA ILE A 274 8.73 23.31 14.97
C ILE A 274 9.18 23.05 13.53
N ARG A 275 10.08 23.91 13.01
CA ARG A 275 10.65 23.76 11.67
C ARG A 275 11.40 22.43 11.52
N ALA A 276 12.29 22.11 12.45
CA ALA A 276 13.06 20.86 12.42
C ALA A 276 12.17 19.62 12.44
N GLU A 277 11.14 19.59 13.29
CA GLU A 277 10.18 18.48 13.36
C GLU A 277 9.35 18.38 12.06
N ALA A 278 8.92 19.50 11.48
CA ALA A 278 8.22 19.51 10.19
C ALA A 278 9.11 18.96 9.05
N LEU A 279 10.35 19.45 8.94
CA LEU A 279 11.32 19.00 7.92
C LEU A 279 11.65 17.51 8.05
N TYR A 280 11.80 17.00 9.27
CA TYR A 280 11.99 15.57 9.52
C TYR A 280 10.85 14.72 8.94
N ASN A 281 9.60 15.11 9.22
CA ASN A 281 8.42 14.39 8.76
C ASN A 281 8.16 14.55 7.26
N LEU A 282 8.68 15.62 6.65
CA LEU A 282 8.72 15.82 5.19
C LEU A 282 9.88 15.10 4.50
N ALA A 283 10.70 14.33 5.25
CA ALA A 283 11.89 13.65 4.76
C ALA A 283 12.97 14.56 4.15
N ARG A 284 13.01 15.83 4.59
CA ARG A 284 14.05 16.83 4.29
C ARG A 284 15.10 16.82 5.41
N TYR A 285 15.80 15.69 5.53
CA TYR A 285 16.65 15.40 6.71
C TYR A 285 17.90 16.27 6.80
N ASP A 286 18.47 16.65 5.66
CA ASP A 286 19.57 17.62 5.55
C ASP A 286 19.17 18.98 6.12
N GLU A 287 18.04 19.53 5.66
CA GLU A 287 17.51 20.81 6.16
C GLU A 287 17.08 20.72 7.63
N CYS A 288 16.56 19.56 8.06
CA CYS A 288 16.27 19.28 9.47
C CYS A 288 17.53 19.40 10.34
N ILE A 289 18.64 18.78 9.91
CA ILE A 289 19.94 18.85 10.61
C ILE A 289 20.43 20.30 10.67
N GLU A 290 20.33 21.05 9.57
CA GLU A 290 20.70 22.47 9.55
C GLU A 290 19.85 23.31 10.53
N SER A 291 18.54 23.06 10.59
CA SER A 291 17.63 23.75 11.51
C SER A 291 17.97 23.45 12.97
N LEU A 292 18.27 22.18 13.29
CA LEU A 292 18.69 21.76 14.63
C LEU A 292 20.04 22.36 15.04
N GLY A 293 20.96 22.53 14.09
CA GLY A 293 22.26 23.15 14.33
C GLY A 293 22.19 24.62 14.77
N LYS A 294 21.07 25.31 14.49
CA LYS A 294 20.81 26.70 14.87
C LYS A 294 20.20 26.84 16.27
N LEU A 295 19.81 25.73 16.92
CA LEU A 295 19.26 25.78 18.27
C LEU A 295 20.37 26.02 19.31
N PRO A 296 20.12 26.86 20.33
CA PRO A 296 21.07 27.05 21.45
C PRO A 296 21.36 25.76 22.22
N GLU A 297 20.32 24.94 22.41
CA GLU A 297 20.41 23.58 22.96
C GLU A 297 19.95 22.59 21.89
N GLN A 298 20.87 21.75 21.43
CA GLN A 298 20.56 20.78 20.37
C GLN A 298 19.70 19.64 20.91
N ASP A 299 18.61 19.33 20.20
CA ASP A 299 17.87 18.08 20.38
C ASP A 299 18.72 16.92 19.84
N SER A 300 19.60 16.39 20.69
CA SER A 300 20.54 15.34 20.32
C SER A 300 19.84 14.08 19.82
N THR A 301 18.62 13.80 20.31
CA THR A 301 17.86 12.62 19.89
C THR A 301 17.33 12.77 18.47
N LEU A 302 16.69 13.90 18.16
CA LEU A 302 16.19 14.14 16.80
C LEU A 302 17.35 14.31 15.80
N LEU A 303 18.46 14.93 16.22
CA LEU A 303 19.65 15.11 15.39
C LEU A 303 20.26 13.77 14.97
N GLU A 304 20.48 12.83 15.91
CA GLU A 304 21.03 11.52 15.59
C GLU A 304 20.07 10.68 14.73
N LYS A 305 18.76 10.79 14.97
CA LYS A 305 17.74 10.20 14.08
C LYS A 305 17.84 10.76 12.66
N ALA A 306 17.86 12.09 12.51
CA ALA A 306 17.93 12.75 11.21
C ALA A 306 19.21 12.36 10.43
N LYS A 307 20.37 12.28 11.11
CA LYS A 307 21.62 11.79 10.50
C LYS A 307 21.51 10.34 10.04
N THR A 308 20.91 9.47 10.85
CA THR A 308 20.67 8.06 10.48
C THR A 308 19.76 7.96 9.26
N ARG A 309 18.65 8.71 9.26
CA ARG A 309 17.71 8.77 8.11
C ARG A 309 18.37 9.33 6.85
N LEU A 310 19.27 10.30 6.98
CA LEU A 310 20.03 10.84 5.86
C LEU A 310 20.98 9.79 5.25
N ALA A 311 21.68 9.01 6.09
CA ALA A 311 22.54 7.92 5.62
C ALA A 311 21.74 6.82 4.90
N GLU A 312 20.57 6.45 5.43
CA GLU A 312 19.63 5.55 4.74
C GLU A 312 19.20 6.12 3.38
N GLN A 313 18.80 7.39 3.33
CA GLN A 313 18.32 8.06 2.11
C GLN A 313 19.41 8.13 1.03
N GLN A 314 20.67 8.39 1.41
CA GLN A 314 21.78 8.59 0.48
C GLN A 314 22.45 7.29 0.04
N ASN A 315 22.59 6.31 0.95
CA ASN A 315 23.42 5.14 0.74
C ASN A 315 22.65 3.82 0.76
N GLY A 316 21.43 3.80 1.31
CA GLY A 316 20.68 2.57 1.54
C GLY A 316 21.24 1.74 2.70
N ASP A 317 21.89 2.41 3.66
CA ASP A 317 22.51 1.79 4.84
C ASP A 317 21.44 1.47 5.89
N TYR A 318 20.81 0.30 5.78
CA TYR A 318 19.79 -0.17 6.72
C TYR A 318 20.34 -1.26 7.65
N ASP A 319 20.09 -1.10 8.95
CA ASP A 319 20.22 -2.19 9.92
C ASP A 319 18.93 -3.02 9.93
N PHE A 320 18.89 -4.07 9.10
CA PHE A 320 17.70 -4.92 8.97
C PHE A 320 17.41 -5.72 10.23
N ARG A 321 18.42 -6.14 11.00
CA ARG A 321 18.19 -6.80 12.31
C ARG A 321 17.46 -5.89 13.28
N SER A 322 17.89 -4.64 13.39
CA SER A 322 17.23 -3.62 14.22
C SER A 322 15.79 -3.36 13.76
N ILE A 323 15.57 -3.28 12.45
CA ILE A 323 14.22 -3.15 11.87
C ILE A 323 13.31 -4.32 12.29
N TYR A 324 13.79 -5.56 12.17
CA TYR A 324 13.00 -6.73 12.59
C TYR A 324 12.71 -6.74 14.10
N ALA A 325 13.67 -6.34 14.93
CA ALA A 325 13.49 -6.24 16.37
C ALA A 325 12.42 -5.19 16.73
N GLU A 326 12.49 -4.01 16.12
CA GLU A 326 11.49 -2.94 16.27
C GLU A 326 10.10 -3.41 15.83
N LEU A 327 10.00 -4.02 14.64
CA LEU A 327 8.75 -4.51 14.07
C LEU A 327 7.99 -5.48 14.98
N SER A 328 8.69 -6.31 15.75
CA SER A 328 8.07 -7.29 16.65
C SER A 328 7.24 -6.63 17.78
N ALA A 329 7.49 -5.35 18.07
CA ALA A 329 6.79 -4.58 19.09
C ALA A 329 5.70 -3.65 18.52
N LEU A 330 5.55 -3.57 17.19
CA LEU A 330 4.70 -2.59 16.52
C LEU A 330 3.43 -3.22 15.95
N ASN A 331 2.28 -2.56 16.16
CA ASN A 331 1.02 -2.89 15.52
C ASN A 331 0.21 -1.60 15.23
N PRO A 332 0.17 -1.10 13.97
CA PRO A 332 0.67 -1.73 12.75
C PRO A 332 2.21 -1.76 12.66
N PRO A 333 2.79 -2.65 11.82
CA PRO A 333 4.24 -2.81 11.66
C PRO A 333 4.85 -1.69 10.77
N THR A 334 4.81 -0.44 11.24
CA THR A 334 5.32 0.74 10.53
C THR A 334 6.58 1.28 11.19
N VAL A 335 7.72 1.28 10.49
CA VAL A 335 9.01 1.71 11.08
C VAL A 335 9.41 3.10 10.63
N ASP A 336 10.12 3.84 11.48
CA ASP A 336 10.71 5.13 11.11
C ASP A 336 12.01 4.91 10.33
N ARG A 337 11.95 4.86 8.99
CA ARG A 337 13.09 4.65 8.09
C ARG A 337 12.94 5.52 6.84
N ALA A 338 14.04 5.98 6.26
CA ALA A 338 14.01 6.81 5.06
C ALA A 338 13.85 5.98 3.79
N THR A 339 13.32 6.59 2.73
CA THR A 339 13.33 6.01 1.39
C THR A 339 14.71 6.16 0.75
N TYR A 340 15.28 5.06 0.28
CA TYR A 340 16.48 5.03 -0.56
C TYR A 340 16.11 4.85 -2.02
N ILE A 341 16.61 5.74 -2.88
CA ILE A 341 16.51 5.64 -4.33
C ILE A 341 17.92 5.40 -4.86
N GLY A 342 18.18 4.17 -5.33
CA GLY A 342 19.49 3.75 -5.80
C GLY A 342 19.77 4.17 -7.25
N PRO A 343 20.51 3.35 -8.03
CA PRO A 343 20.92 3.68 -9.39
C PRO A 343 19.76 3.50 -10.40
N VAL A 344 18.66 4.21 -10.18
CA VAL A 344 17.42 4.09 -10.96
C VAL A 344 16.81 5.45 -11.29
N ASP A 345 16.07 5.51 -12.38
CA ASP A 345 15.36 6.72 -12.79
C ASP A 345 14.08 6.40 -13.59
N ILE A 346 13.08 7.27 -13.51
CA ILE A 346 11.79 7.11 -14.20
C ILE A 346 11.94 7.61 -15.63
N ARG A 347 11.64 6.74 -16.60
CA ARG A 347 11.69 7.08 -18.04
C ARG A 347 10.46 6.56 -18.77
N VAL A 348 10.30 6.97 -20.01
CA VAL A 348 9.23 6.44 -20.88
C VAL A 348 9.58 5.02 -21.31
N ALA A 349 8.71 4.08 -21.00
CA ALA A 349 8.74 2.70 -21.45
C ALA A 349 7.80 2.53 -22.67
N PRO A 350 8.31 2.22 -23.87
CA PRO A 350 7.50 2.09 -25.07
C PRO A 350 6.32 1.13 -24.90
N GLY A 351 5.10 1.62 -25.18
CA GLY A 351 3.86 0.84 -25.08
C GLY A 351 3.38 0.53 -23.66
N LYS A 352 4.07 1.03 -22.62
CA LYS A 352 3.71 0.82 -21.20
C LYS A 352 3.64 2.11 -20.37
N GLY A 353 3.91 3.27 -20.98
CA GLY A 353 3.86 4.56 -20.30
C GLY A 353 5.19 4.87 -19.62
N ARG A 354 5.20 5.05 -18.30
CA ARG A 354 6.43 5.25 -17.53
C ARG A 354 6.96 3.91 -17.02
N GLY A 355 8.26 3.84 -16.78
CA GLY A 355 8.95 2.68 -16.22
C GLY A 355 10.18 3.11 -15.45
N LEU A 356 10.64 2.27 -14.53
CA LEU A 356 11.88 2.50 -13.81
C LEU A 356 13.04 1.82 -14.55
N PHE A 357 14.16 2.52 -14.72
CA PHE A 357 15.32 2.04 -15.48
C PHE A 357 16.59 2.17 -14.66
N THR A 358 17.54 1.25 -14.84
CA THR A 358 18.88 1.40 -14.26
C THR A 358 19.63 2.59 -14.88
N THR A 359 20.34 3.36 -14.06
CA THR A 359 21.19 4.48 -14.52
C THR A 359 22.63 4.03 -14.81
N ARG A 360 23.08 2.96 -14.16
CA ARG A 360 24.35 2.27 -14.38
C ARG A 360 24.18 0.76 -14.38
N ALA A 361 25.25 0.02 -14.67
CA ALA A 361 25.25 -1.43 -14.46
C ALA A 361 25.10 -1.74 -12.96
N VAL A 362 24.40 -2.82 -12.64
CA VAL A 362 24.13 -3.32 -11.29
C VAL A 362 24.32 -4.82 -11.22
N GLU A 363 24.70 -5.33 -10.04
CA GLU A 363 24.95 -6.75 -9.79
C GLU A 363 23.70 -7.49 -9.28
N ALA A 364 23.73 -8.82 -9.33
CA ALA A 364 22.67 -9.64 -8.76
C ALA A 364 22.56 -9.43 -7.24
N GLY A 365 21.37 -9.12 -6.74
CA GLY A 365 21.12 -8.85 -5.33
C GLY A 365 21.44 -7.42 -4.88
N GLU A 366 21.94 -6.56 -5.78
CA GLU A 366 22.15 -5.14 -5.48
C GLU A 366 20.82 -4.46 -5.11
N LEU A 367 20.88 -3.55 -4.12
CA LEU A 367 19.72 -2.76 -3.69
C LEU A 367 19.42 -1.69 -4.74
N LEU A 368 18.21 -1.71 -5.29
CA LEU A 368 17.76 -0.75 -6.29
C LEU A 368 16.93 0.36 -5.66
N VAL A 369 16.01 -0.02 -4.77
CA VAL A 369 15.10 0.88 -4.04
C VAL A 369 14.80 0.26 -2.68
N CYS A 370 14.75 1.07 -1.63
CA CYS A 370 14.07 0.72 -0.38
C CYS A 370 13.07 1.83 -0.11
N GLU A 371 11.81 1.61 -0.45
CA GLU A 371 10.79 2.66 -0.38
C GLU A 371 9.93 2.49 0.87
N LYS A 372 9.80 3.58 1.64
CA LYS A 372 8.79 3.67 2.70
C LYS A 372 7.42 3.93 2.10
N ALA A 373 6.40 3.24 2.62
CA ALA A 373 5.05 3.35 2.10
C ALA A 373 4.55 4.80 2.13
N PHE A 374 3.92 5.22 1.03
CA PHE A 374 3.14 6.44 1.01
C PHE A 374 1.91 6.31 1.92
N ALA A 375 1.18 5.20 1.78
CA ALA A 375 0.07 4.83 2.64
C ALA A 375 0.11 3.31 2.87
N TYR A 376 -0.25 2.87 4.07
CA TYR A 376 -0.10 1.47 4.48
C TYR A 376 -1.21 1.08 5.44
N SER A 377 -2.05 0.15 4.99
CA SER A 377 -3.21 -0.30 5.74
C SER A 377 -3.08 -1.77 6.11
N PHE A 378 -2.75 -2.02 7.37
CA PHE A 378 -2.42 -3.33 7.92
C PHE A 378 -3.59 -4.00 8.61
N PHE A 379 -3.82 -5.28 8.33
CA PHE A 379 -4.78 -6.12 9.04
C PHE A 379 -4.08 -7.29 9.73
N ASP A 380 -4.10 -7.27 11.07
CA ASP A 380 -3.54 -8.34 11.90
C ASP A 380 -4.49 -9.55 11.97
N GLN A 381 -4.24 -10.56 11.15
CA GLN A 381 -5.04 -11.79 11.14
C GLN A 381 -4.92 -12.62 12.42
N SER A 382 -3.91 -12.37 13.25
CA SER A 382 -3.65 -13.12 14.48
C SER A 382 -4.31 -12.50 15.70
N ALA A 383 -4.71 -11.23 15.60
CA ALA A 383 -5.38 -10.52 16.68
C ALA A 383 -6.85 -10.96 16.81
N PRO A 384 -7.41 -10.95 18.04
CA PRO A 384 -8.85 -11.01 18.25
C PRO A 384 -9.55 -9.85 17.55
N ALA A 385 -10.82 -10.04 17.13
CA ALA A 385 -11.51 -9.03 16.34
C ALA A 385 -11.68 -7.69 17.05
N GLU A 386 -11.84 -7.68 18.38
CA GLU A 386 -11.87 -6.46 19.19
C GLU A 386 -10.56 -5.66 19.17
N MET A 387 -9.43 -6.27 18.79
CA MET A 387 -8.12 -5.61 18.69
C MET A 387 -7.77 -5.15 17.26
N HIS A 388 -8.65 -5.43 16.28
CA HIS A 388 -8.43 -4.95 14.91
C HIS A 388 -8.58 -3.43 14.83
N LYS A 389 -7.45 -2.75 14.58
CA LYS A 389 -7.42 -1.30 14.31
C LYS A 389 -7.94 -0.96 12.91
N THR A 390 -7.70 -1.84 11.95
CA THR A 390 -8.06 -1.66 10.54
C THR A 390 -9.27 -2.50 10.17
N LYS A 391 -10.20 -1.92 9.41
CA LYS A 391 -11.43 -2.57 8.99
C LYS A 391 -11.22 -3.28 7.66
N LEU A 392 -11.73 -4.51 7.55
CA LEU A 392 -11.84 -5.16 6.24
C LEU A 392 -13.01 -4.54 5.47
N SER A 393 -12.80 -4.37 4.17
CA SER A 393 -13.79 -3.76 3.28
C SER A 393 -13.92 -4.56 1.99
N MET A 394 -15.15 -4.60 1.49
CA MET A 394 -15.48 -4.90 0.10
C MET A 394 -15.70 -3.58 -0.63
N VAL A 395 -14.76 -3.21 -1.48
CA VAL A 395 -14.87 -2.01 -2.31
C VAL A 395 -15.50 -2.40 -3.64
N PHE A 396 -16.73 -1.95 -3.86
CA PHE A 396 -17.48 -2.13 -5.10
C PHE A 396 -17.27 -0.91 -6.00
N ASN A 397 -16.56 -1.10 -7.09
CA ASN A 397 -16.42 -0.07 -8.13
C ASN A 397 -17.39 -0.38 -9.27
N THR A 398 -18.48 0.37 -9.32
CA THR A 398 -19.58 0.08 -10.25
C THR A 398 -19.22 0.38 -11.70
N GLU A 399 -18.34 1.36 -11.93
CA GLU A 399 -17.85 1.80 -13.24
C GLU A 399 -16.84 0.81 -13.84
N GLU A 400 -15.83 0.38 -13.08
CA GLU A 400 -14.87 -0.65 -13.53
C GLU A 400 -15.45 -2.07 -13.47
N GLY A 401 -16.55 -2.28 -12.74
CA GLY A 401 -17.08 -3.62 -12.50
C GLY A 401 -16.18 -4.47 -11.62
N SER A 402 -15.38 -3.85 -10.75
CA SER A 402 -14.43 -4.51 -9.88
C SER A 402 -14.93 -4.57 -8.43
N ILE A 403 -14.59 -5.65 -7.73
CA ILE A 403 -14.85 -5.88 -6.31
C ILE A 403 -13.55 -6.33 -5.69
N ILE A 404 -12.98 -5.46 -4.84
CA ILE A 404 -11.74 -5.75 -4.13
C ILE A 404 -12.04 -5.96 -2.65
N PHE A 405 -11.55 -7.06 -2.11
CA PHE A 405 -11.66 -7.39 -0.69
C PHE A 405 -10.32 -7.16 0.01
N GLY A 406 -10.33 -6.53 1.18
CA GLY A 406 -9.15 -6.28 2.01
C GLY A 406 -9.21 -4.92 2.67
N THR A 407 -8.04 -4.31 2.91
CA THR A 407 -7.92 -3.00 3.57
C THR A 407 -7.98 -1.80 2.61
N MET A 408 -8.26 -2.03 1.32
CA MET A 408 -8.20 -0.99 0.29
C MET A 408 -9.09 0.23 0.59
N GLY A 409 -10.28 0.04 1.19
CA GLY A 409 -11.14 1.16 1.59
C GLY A 409 -10.46 2.11 2.57
N THR A 410 -9.75 1.56 3.57
CA THR A 410 -8.96 2.35 4.53
C THR A 410 -7.74 2.99 3.86
N LEU A 411 -7.06 2.26 2.98
CA LEU A 411 -5.91 2.78 2.23
C LEU A 411 -6.28 4.01 1.39
N ILE A 412 -7.47 4.03 0.77
CA ILE A 412 -7.97 5.19 0.01
C ILE A 412 -8.15 6.39 0.93
N THR A 413 -8.81 6.21 2.08
CA THR A 413 -9.00 7.29 3.05
C THR A 413 -7.66 7.82 3.57
N GLU A 414 -6.71 6.95 3.90
CA GLU A 414 -5.37 7.35 4.36
C GLU A 414 -4.62 8.15 3.29
N ALA A 415 -4.65 7.72 2.04
CA ALA A 415 -3.99 8.42 0.94
C ALA A 415 -4.61 9.79 0.68
N VAL A 416 -5.95 9.88 0.60
CA VAL A 416 -6.68 11.14 0.42
C VAL A 416 -6.34 12.12 1.55
N GLN A 417 -6.37 11.65 2.79
CA GLN A 417 -6.03 12.46 3.96
C GLN A 417 -4.56 12.90 3.96
N LYS A 418 -3.63 12.02 3.57
CA LYS A 418 -2.20 12.36 3.52
C LYS A 418 -1.91 13.45 2.49
N VAL A 419 -2.50 13.35 1.30
CA VAL A 419 -2.40 14.41 0.27
C VAL A 419 -3.06 15.71 0.74
N ALA A 420 -4.18 15.64 1.45
CA ALA A 420 -4.85 16.82 2.01
C ALA A 420 -4.02 17.57 3.04
N ARG A 421 -3.26 16.82 3.85
CA ARG A 421 -2.41 17.40 4.89
C ARG A 421 -1.12 17.99 4.33
N ASN A 422 -0.60 17.40 3.25
CA ASN A 422 0.69 17.74 2.66
C ASN A 422 0.56 17.82 1.13
N PRO A 423 0.13 18.99 0.61
CA PRO A 423 -0.16 19.21 -0.81
C PRO A 423 0.99 18.91 -1.79
N SER A 424 2.25 19.08 -1.38
CA SER A 424 3.41 18.81 -2.25
C SER A 424 3.46 17.36 -2.75
N LEU A 425 2.83 16.44 -2.03
CA LEU A 425 2.74 15.03 -2.39
C LEU A 425 1.79 14.76 -3.57
N HIS A 426 0.89 15.70 -3.88
CA HIS A 426 -0.16 15.52 -4.88
C HIS A 426 0.41 15.17 -6.25
N ASP A 427 1.34 15.96 -6.79
CA ASP A 427 1.79 15.82 -8.17
C ASP A 427 2.47 14.47 -8.42
N PHE A 428 3.26 14.00 -7.45
CA PHE A 428 3.89 12.70 -7.55
C PHE A 428 2.87 11.56 -7.55
N VAL A 429 1.90 11.56 -6.63
CA VAL A 429 0.86 10.54 -6.54
C VAL A 429 -0.06 10.58 -7.77
N SER A 430 -0.53 11.77 -8.14
CA SER A 430 -1.44 11.99 -9.28
C SER A 430 -0.82 11.63 -10.63
N SER A 431 0.50 11.54 -10.71
CA SER A 431 1.19 11.07 -11.92
C SER A 431 1.09 9.55 -12.15
N LEU A 432 0.77 8.76 -11.12
CA LEU A 432 0.68 7.30 -11.21
C LEU A 432 -0.42 6.84 -12.17
N TYR A 433 -0.33 5.58 -12.63
CA TYR A 433 -1.27 5.08 -13.63
C TYR A 433 -2.70 5.00 -13.08
N HIS A 434 -3.63 5.76 -13.65
CA HIS A 434 -5.03 5.81 -13.21
C HIS A 434 -6.00 5.38 -14.33
N GLY A 435 -5.51 4.55 -15.27
CA GLY A 435 -6.29 4.07 -16.40
C GLY A 435 -6.72 5.20 -17.34
N SER A 436 -7.99 5.16 -17.75
CA SER A 436 -8.59 6.18 -18.63
C SER A 436 -9.21 7.36 -17.87
N TYR A 437 -9.13 7.36 -16.54
CA TYR A 437 -9.66 8.45 -15.72
C TYR A 437 -8.94 9.76 -16.05
N LYS A 438 -9.67 10.86 -16.14
CA LYS A 438 -9.09 12.18 -16.46
C LYS A 438 -8.84 12.92 -15.16
N ALA A 439 -7.57 13.20 -14.87
CA ALA A 439 -7.22 14.07 -13.75
C ALA A 439 -7.78 15.50 -13.96
N PRO A 440 -8.09 16.23 -12.87
CA PRO A 440 -8.48 17.63 -12.95
C PRO A 440 -7.44 18.48 -13.69
N THR A 441 -7.89 19.44 -14.51
CA THR A 441 -7.01 20.41 -15.17
C THR A 441 -6.52 21.50 -14.23
N VAL A 442 -7.29 21.77 -13.16
CA VAL A 442 -6.93 22.70 -12.08
C VAL A 442 -6.50 21.85 -10.89
N ASN A 443 -5.25 22.03 -10.44
CA ASN A 443 -4.68 21.29 -9.31
C ASN A 443 -4.59 22.12 -8.03
N LYS A 444 -4.93 23.42 -8.05
CA LYS A 444 -4.89 24.31 -6.87
C LYS A 444 -6.00 25.38 -6.89
N ILE A 445 -6.63 25.65 -5.73
CA ILE A 445 -7.66 26.68 -5.48
C ILE A 445 -7.46 27.24 -4.08
N ASP A 446 -7.58 28.56 -3.90
CA ASP A 446 -7.43 29.22 -2.59
C ASP A 446 -6.13 28.79 -1.88
N ASP A 447 -5.05 28.65 -2.65
CA ASP A 447 -3.76 28.11 -2.23
C ASP A 447 -3.74 26.68 -1.66
N HIS A 448 -4.81 25.91 -1.85
CA HIS A 448 -4.93 24.50 -1.47
C HIS A 448 -5.04 23.58 -2.70
N PRO A 449 -4.52 22.34 -2.64
CA PRO A 449 -4.61 21.41 -3.75
C PRO A 449 -6.04 20.96 -3.99
N VAL A 450 -6.41 20.75 -5.26
CA VAL A 450 -7.67 20.12 -5.63
C VAL A 450 -7.53 18.62 -5.47
N ILE A 451 -8.25 18.04 -4.50
CA ILE A 451 -8.14 16.63 -4.18
C ILE A 451 -9.30 15.86 -4.79
N ASP A 452 -8.99 15.26 -5.94
CA ASP A 452 -9.89 14.33 -6.59
C ASP A 452 -9.78 12.94 -5.95
N THR A 453 -10.72 12.65 -5.03
CA THR A 453 -10.87 11.34 -4.39
C THR A 453 -11.00 10.20 -5.39
N PHE A 454 -11.67 10.39 -6.53
CA PHE A 454 -11.84 9.32 -7.52
C PHE A 454 -10.55 9.09 -8.28
N LEU A 455 -9.78 10.13 -8.58
CA LEU A 455 -8.42 9.97 -9.12
C LEU A 455 -7.56 9.13 -8.17
N ILE A 456 -7.52 9.48 -6.88
CA ILE A 456 -6.74 8.73 -5.88
C ILE A 456 -7.23 7.28 -5.75
N GLU A 457 -8.55 7.05 -5.79
CA GLU A 457 -9.12 5.70 -5.80
C GLU A 457 -8.66 4.88 -7.00
N ARG A 458 -8.68 5.46 -8.21
CA ARG A 458 -8.18 4.84 -9.45
C ARG A 458 -6.68 4.56 -9.36
N ILE A 459 -5.90 5.49 -8.82
CA ILE A 459 -4.48 5.28 -8.58
C ILE A 459 -4.28 4.08 -7.67
N ILE A 460 -4.98 4.01 -6.54
CA ILE A 460 -4.83 2.90 -5.60
C ILE A 460 -5.27 1.58 -6.22
N SER A 461 -6.40 1.54 -6.92
CA SER A 461 -6.92 0.29 -7.52
C SER A 461 -5.94 -0.34 -8.51
N HIS A 462 -5.17 0.47 -9.25
CA HIS A 462 -4.21 -0.01 -10.24
C HIS A 462 -2.77 -0.16 -9.70
N ASN A 463 -2.38 0.59 -8.67
CA ASN A 463 -0.97 0.70 -8.23
C ASN A 463 -0.68 0.15 -6.83
N CYS A 464 -1.69 -0.11 -5.99
CA CYS A 464 -1.42 -0.66 -4.66
C CYS A 464 -0.93 -2.12 -4.70
N PHE A 465 -0.30 -2.54 -3.63
CA PHE A 465 0.23 -3.89 -3.44
C PHE A 465 -0.46 -4.56 -2.27
N GLY A 466 -0.93 -5.79 -2.45
CA GLY A 466 -1.18 -6.70 -1.33
C GLY A 466 0.15 -7.07 -0.69
N CYS A 467 0.29 -6.88 0.62
CA CYS A 467 1.59 -7.00 1.30
C CYS A 467 1.49 -7.86 2.58
N PRO A 468 2.34 -8.89 2.76
CA PRO A 468 2.47 -9.58 4.04
C PRO A 468 3.17 -8.66 5.07
N PRO A 469 3.09 -8.98 6.38
CA PRO A 469 3.86 -8.25 7.39
C PRO A 469 5.35 -8.24 7.09
N THR A 470 5.90 -9.40 6.70
CA THR A 470 7.27 -9.52 6.20
C THR A 470 7.37 -10.61 5.12
N SER A 471 8.24 -10.42 4.13
CA SER A 471 8.59 -11.46 3.15
C SER A 471 9.34 -12.62 3.80
N LEU A 472 10.08 -12.37 4.88
CA LEU A 472 10.73 -13.40 5.68
C LEU A 472 9.71 -14.42 6.22
N ALA A 473 8.63 -13.94 6.85
CA ALA A 473 7.59 -14.81 7.40
C ALA A 473 6.95 -15.69 6.30
N VAL A 474 6.69 -15.11 5.12
CA VAL A 474 6.17 -15.86 3.97
C VAL A 474 7.19 -16.86 3.44
N HIS A 475 8.48 -16.54 3.49
CA HIS A 475 9.55 -17.40 2.99
C HIS A 475 9.77 -18.64 3.87
N VAL A 476 9.71 -18.50 5.20
CA VAL A 476 10.02 -19.59 6.14
C VAL A 476 8.80 -20.42 6.54
N THR A 477 7.58 -19.92 6.31
CA THR A 477 6.34 -20.62 6.71
C THR A 477 5.86 -21.53 5.57
N PRO A 478 5.78 -22.85 5.77
CA PRO A 478 5.26 -23.76 4.76
C PRO A 478 3.73 -23.65 4.64
N GLY A 479 3.23 -23.52 3.41
CA GLY A 479 1.80 -23.52 3.12
C GLY A 479 1.44 -22.79 1.82
N PRO A 480 0.19 -22.89 1.34
CA PRO A 480 -0.28 -22.03 0.26
C PRO A 480 -0.18 -20.57 0.72
N PRO A 481 0.20 -19.62 -0.17
CA PRO A 481 0.26 -18.21 0.20
C PRO A 481 -1.10 -17.77 0.72
N LYS A 482 -1.17 -17.41 2.01
CA LYS A 482 -2.32 -16.72 2.56
C LYS A 482 -2.37 -15.36 1.87
N ARG A 483 -3.41 -15.10 1.07
CA ARG A 483 -3.55 -13.82 0.38
C ARG A 483 -3.55 -12.70 1.43
N ALA A 484 -2.76 -11.67 1.19
CA ALA A 484 -2.63 -10.56 2.12
C ALA A 484 -3.93 -9.74 2.12
N TYR A 485 -4.52 -9.55 3.30
CA TYR A 485 -5.60 -8.58 3.48
C TYR A 485 -5.07 -7.15 3.54
N SER A 486 -3.85 -6.99 4.06
CA SER A 486 -3.12 -5.72 4.12
C SER A 486 -2.75 -5.22 2.73
N SER A 487 -2.74 -3.91 2.57
CA SER A 487 -2.40 -3.25 1.32
C SER A 487 -1.64 -1.95 1.57
N GLY A 488 -0.81 -1.55 0.61
CA GLY A 488 -0.10 -0.28 0.67
C GLY A 488 0.22 0.29 -0.70
N LEU A 489 0.59 1.57 -0.73
CA LEU A 489 1.03 2.28 -1.92
C LEU A 489 2.49 2.71 -1.75
N TRP A 490 3.32 2.32 -2.71
CA TRP A 490 4.73 2.70 -2.83
C TRP A 490 4.90 3.32 -4.22
N PRO A 491 4.70 4.64 -4.36
CA PRO A 491 4.60 5.31 -5.65
C PRO A 491 5.77 5.07 -6.61
N LEU A 492 7.02 5.10 -6.14
CA LEU A 492 8.17 4.84 -7.02
C LEU A 492 8.15 3.39 -7.51
N CYS A 493 7.97 2.44 -6.60
CA CYS A 493 7.83 1.03 -6.90
C CYS A 493 6.64 0.74 -7.85
N ALA A 494 5.54 1.48 -7.72
CA ALA A 494 4.38 1.35 -8.59
C ALA A 494 4.68 1.71 -10.06
N THR A 495 5.77 2.41 -10.35
CA THR A 495 6.19 2.70 -11.73
C THR A 495 6.82 1.50 -12.45
N LEU A 496 7.22 0.43 -11.74
CA LEU A 496 7.79 -0.74 -12.39
C LEU A 496 6.74 -1.46 -13.23
N ASN A 497 7.11 -1.75 -14.48
CA ASN A 497 6.22 -2.40 -15.42
C ASN A 497 6.15 -3.91 -15.25
N HIS A 498 5.13 -4.50 -15.86
CA HIS A 498 4.97 -5.94 -15.86
C HIS A 498 5.96 -6.65 -16.80
N SER A 499 6.48 -7.77 -16.32
CA SER A 499 7.00 -8.88 -17.12
C SER A 499 6.83 -10.17 -16.33
N CYS A 500 6.42 -11.27 -16.96
CA CYS A 500 6.44 -12.58 -16.31
C CYS A 500 7.87 -13.07 -16.02
N LEU A 501 8.88 -12.44 -16.65
CA LEU A 501 10.31 -12.64 -16.40
C LEU A 501 10.87 -11.40 -15.68
N PRO A 502 10.88 -11.38 -14.34
CA PRO A 502 11.29 -10.23 -13.55
C PRO A 502 12.80 -9.96 -13.65
N THR A 503 13.17 -8.68 -13.80
CA THR A 503 14.55 -8.17 -13.62
C THR A 503 14.78 -7.59 -12.23
N ALA A 504 13.70 -7.29 -11.51
CA ALA A 504 13.72 -6.86 -10.12
C ALA A 504 12.75 -7.71 -9.29
N ARG A 505 13.07 -7.89 -8.01
CA ARG A 505 12.20 -8.55 -7.04
C ARG A 505 11.96 -7.64 -5.85
N ARG A 506 10.70 -7.58 -5.42
CA ARG A 506 10.29 -6.90 -4.18
C ARG A 506 10.25 -7.86 -3.00
N ALA A 507 10.54 -7.32 -1.84
CA ALA A 507 10.28 -7.91 -0.54
C ALA A 507 9.69 -6.86 0.41
N PHE A 508 8.96 -7.31 1.42
CA PHE A 508 8.31 -6.45 2.42
C PHE A 508 8.95 -6.64 3.78
N ILE A 509 9.19 -5.54 4.49
CA ILE A 509 9.62 -5.51 5.89
C ILE A 509 8.78 -4.42 6.57
N GLY A 510 7.62 -4.79 7.11
CA GLY A 510 6.63 -3.83 7.58
C GLY A 510 6.07 -2.98 6.43
N ASP A 511 6.16 -1.66 6.58
CA ASP A 511 5.79 -0.67 5.57
C ASP A 511 6.93 -0.31 4.59
N LEU A 512 8.05 -1.02 4.65
CA LEU A 512 9.14 -0.90 3.67
C LEU A 512 8.96 -1.90 2.53
N GLN A 513 9.16 -1.43 1.30
CA GLN A 513 9.32 -2.27 0.12
C GLN A 513 10.77 -2.22 -0.36
N VAL A 514 11.46 -3.35 -0.21
CA VAL A 514 12.86 -3.52 -0.59
C VAL A 514 12.92 -4.17 -1.98
N VAL A 515 13.55 -3.50 -2.94
CA VAL A 515 13.64 -3.94 -4.33
C VAL A 515 15.09 -4.23 -4.69
N ARG A 516 15.35 -5.44 -5.18
CA ARG A 516 16.69 -5.90 -5.58
C ARG A 516 16.72 -6.41 -7.01
N ALA A 517 17.86 -6.24 -7.66
CA ALA A 517 18.10 -6.82 -8.98
C ALA A 517 18.13 -8.35 -8.89
N THR A 518 17.42 -9.03 -9.79
CA THR A 518 17.37 -10.51 -9.80
C THR A 518 18.61 -11.14 -10.44
N ARG A 519 19.41 -10.32 -11.13
CA ARG A 519 20.60 -10.69 -11.90
C ARG A 519 21.45 -9.46 -12.16
N ALA A 520 22.64 -9.63 -12.71
CA ALA A 520 23.39 -8.51 -13.25
C ALA A 520 22.61 -7.84 -14.40
N LEU A 521 22.49 -6.52 -14.38
CA LEU A 521 21.77 -5.74 -15.39
C LEU A 521 22.67 -4.61 -15.90
N PRO A 522 22.79 -4.42 -17.22
CA PRO A 522 23.45 -3.25 -17.79
C PRO A 522 22.73 -1.94 -17.41
N ALA A 523 23.42 -0.81 -17.62
CA ALA A 523 22.78 0.51 -17.60
C ALA A 523 21.63 0.58 -18.61
N ASN A 524 20.64 1.43 -18.35
CA ASN A 524 19.48 1.67 -19.20
C ASN A 524 18.58 0.43 -19.40
N THR A 525 18.59 -0.50 -18.44
CA THR A 525 17.70 -1.67 -18.46
C THR A 525 16.39 -1.35 -17.75
N GLU A 526 15.25 -1.63 -18.38
CA GLU A 526 13.93 -1.52 -17.74
C GLU A 526 13.82 -2.51 -16.57
N LEU A 527 13.46 -2.01 -15.40
CA LEU A 527 13.12 -2.80 -14.23
C LEU A 527 11.66 -3.23 -14.33
N VAL A 528 11.47 -4.55 -14.33
CA VAL A 528 10.15 -5.17 -14.50
C VAL A 528 9.95 -6.29 -13.50
N TRP A 529 8.70 -6.54 -13.13
CA TRP A 529 8.31 -7.67 -12.29
C TRP A 529 6.93 -8.24 -12.63
N ALA A 530 6.57 -9.37 -12.03
CA ALA A 530 5.23 -9.92 -12.17
C ALA A 530 4.23 -9.14 -11.29
N TYR A 531 3.08 -8.78 -11.88
CA TYR A 531 1.97 -8.08 -11.21
C TYR A 531 1.01 -9.04 -10.52
N ASN A 532 0.94 -10.26 -11.06
CA ASN A 532 0.09 -11.37 -10.64
C ASN A 532 0.86 -12.67 -10.90
N GLU A 533 0.36 -13.78 -10.36
CA GLU A 533 0.86 -15.13 -10.67
C GLU A 533 0.89 -15.39 -12.18
N VAL A 534 2.00 -15.96 -12.65
CA VAL A 534 2.22 -16.26 -14.07
C VAL A 534 1.37 -17.48 -14.46
N SER A 535 0.58 -17.36 -15.52
CA SER A 535 -0.18 -18.47 -16.10
C SER A 535 0.38 -18.90 -17.45
N GLU A 536 0.41 -20.22 -17.66
CA GLU A 536 0.70 -20.83 -18.97
C GLU A 536 -0.50 -20.77 -19.94
N ASP A 537 -1.69 -20.34 -19.47
CA ASP A 537 -2.84 -20.02 -20.32
C ASP A 537 -2.79 -18.53 -20.73
N PRO A 538 -2.56 -18.22 -22.03
CA PRO A 538 -2.55 -16.85 -22.52
C PRO A 538 -3.84 -16.08 -22.22
N ALA A 539 -5.00 -16.75 -22.20
CA ALA A 539 -6.28 -16.10 -21.93
C ALA A 539 -6.43 -15.71 -20.46
N GLN A 540 -5.91 -16.52 -19.54
CA GLN A 540 -5.84 -16.15 -18.12
C GLN A 540 -4.90 -14.96 -17.89
N THR A 541 -3.70 -14.99 -18.48
CA THR A 541 -2.73 -13.89 -18.36
C THR A 541 -3.29 -12.58 -18.94
N ARG A 542 -3.94 -12.63 -20.11
CA ARG A 542 -4.58 -11.45 -20.71
C ARG A 542 -5.68 -10.88 -19.83
N ARG A 543 -6.54 -11.73 -19.24
CA ARG A 543 -7.57 -11.29 -18.30
C ARG A 543 -6.97 -10.66 -17.05
N ALA A 544 -5.91 -11.25 -16.51
CA ALA A 544 -5.23 -10.75 -15.32
C ALA A 544 -4.54 -9.39 -15.52
N LEU A 545 -4.18 -9.03 -16.76
CA LEU A 545 -3.51 -7.77 -17.11
C LEU A 545 -4.43 -6.75 -17.82
N ALA A 546 -5.71 -7.07 -17.99
CA ALA A 546 -6.63 -6.28 -18.82
C ALA A 546 -6.73 -4.80 -18.39
N ASN A 547 -6.60 -4.52 -17.09
CA ASN A 547 -6.73 -3.19 -16.51
C ASN A 547 -5.58 -2.22 -16.86
N TRP A 548 -4.43 -2.72 -17.32
CA TRP A 548 -3.25 -1.91 -17.61
C TRP A 548 -3.06 -1.58 -19.09
N GLY A 549 -3.96 -2.05 -19.97
CA GLY A 549 -3.98 -1.63 -21.38
C GLY A 549 -2.78 -2.07 -22.24
N PHE A 550 -1.99 -3.06 -21.80
CA PHE A 550 -0.86 -3.61 -22.57
C PHE A 550 -0.94 -5.13 -22.73
N VAL A 551 -0.13 -5.69 -23.64
CA VAL A 551 0.03 -7.15 -23.81
C VAL A 551 1.48 -7.54 -23.50
N CYS A 552 1.67 -8.45 -22.55
CA CYS A 552 3.00 -8.96 -22.22
C CYS A 552 3.55 -9.83 -23.35
N SER A 553 4.76 -9.54 -23.81
CA SER A 553 5.48 -10.23 -24.89
C SER A 553 6.74 -10.96 -24.43
N CYS A 554 6.94 -11.14 -23.11
CA CYS A 554 8.11 -11.83 -22.58
C CYS A 554 8.19 -13.29 -23.08
N GLY A 555 9.36 -13.95 -22.92
CA GLY A 555 9.59 -15.30 -23.43
C GLY A 555 8.58 -16.35 -22.95
N LEU A 556 8.07 -16.24 -21.71
CA LEU A 556 6.98 -17.08 -21.18
C LEU A 556 5.67 -16.85 -21.94
N CYS A 557 5.26 -15.59 -22.15
CA CYS A 557 4.05 -15.28 -22.91
C CYS A 557 4.17 -15.69 -24.38
N ALA A 558 5.35 -15.52 -24.98
CA ALA A 558 5.64 -15.97 -26.34
C ALA A 558 5.60 -17.51 -26.47
N GLU A 559 6.08 -18.25 -25.46
CA GLU A 559 5.94 -19.71 -25.38
C GLU A 559 4.48 -20.14 -25.19
N ALA A 560 3.75 -19.51 -24.28
CA ALA A 560 2.34 -19.82 -24.04
C ALA A 560 1.49 -19.57 -25.29
N ALA A 561 1.73 -18.46 -26.00
CA ALA A 561 1.00 -18.10 -27.22
C ALA A 561 1.23 -19.08 -28.38
N ARG A 562 2.47 -19.58 -28.55
CA ARG A 562 2.81 -20.53 -29.63
C ARG A 562 2.43 -21.99 -29.31
N THR A 563 2.12 -22.31 -28.05
CA THR A 563 1.84 -23.67 -27.61
C THR A 563 0.39 -24.05 -27.92
N PRO A 564 0.12 -25.08 -28.74
CA PRO A 564 -1.25 -25.52 -29.00
C PRO A 564 -1.95 -26.06 -27.74
N GLU A 565 -3.27 -25.90 -27.65
CA GLU A 565 -4.08 -26.36 -26.52
C GLU A 565 -3.88 -27.84 -26.19
N LYS A 566 -3.75 -28.71 -27.21
CA LYS A 566 -3.46 -30.14 -27.03
C LYS A 566 -2.13 -30.39 -26.30
N VAL A 567 -1.10 -29.58 -26.59
CA VAL A 567 0.20 -29.69 -25.94
C VAL A 567 0.13 -29.19 -24.50
N ARG A 568 -0.58 -28.07 -24.25
CA ARG A 568 -0.83 -27.58 -22.88
C ARG A 568 -1.56 -28.62 -22.01
N ARG A 569 -2.62 -29.23 -22.53
CA ARG A 569 -3.34 -30.30 -21.83
C ARG A 569 -2.45 -31.50 -21.53
N ARG A 570 -1.62 -31.92 -22.49
CA ARG A 570 -0.64 -33.00 -22.28
C ARG A 570 0.36 -32.64 -21.19
N ARG A 571 0.86 -31.40 -21.19
CA ARG A 571 1.78 -30.87 -20.17
C ARG A 571 1.14 -30.93 -18.78
N GLU A 572 -0.11 -30.52 -18.65
CA GLU A 572 -0.86 -30.58 -17.38
C GLU A 572 -1.04 -32.01 -16.87
N LEU A 573 -1.35 -32.96 -17.75
CA LEU A 573 -1.47 -34.38 -17.40
C LEU A 573 -0.13 -34.93 -16.90
N LEU A 574 0.96 -34.70 -17.62
CA LEU A 574 2.30 -35.12 -17.21
C LEU A 574 2.71 -34.50 -15.87
N ARG A 575 2.34 -33.24 -15.62
CA ARG A 575 2.57 -32.56 -14.33
C ARG A 575 1.75 -33.18 -13.20
N THR A 576 0.50 -33.56 -13.48
CA THR A 576 -0.37 -34.27 -12.53
C THR A 576 0.21 -35.64 -12.17
N ASP A 577 0.66 -36.39 -13.17
CA ASP A 577 1.32 -37.70 -12.97
C ASP A 577 2.62 -37.55 -12.16
N LEU A 578 3.43 -36.52 -12.46
CA LEU A 578 4.64 -36.22 -11.70
C LEU A 578 4.30 -35.88 -10.25
N ARG A 579 3.30 -35.02 -10.02
CA ARG A 579 2.84 -34.68 -8.68
C ARG A 579 2.39 -35.93 -7.91
N ALA A 580 1.61 -36.82 -8.53
CA ALA A 580 1.21 -38.08 -7.90
C ALA A 580 2.40 -39.00 -7.59
N CYS A 581 3.47 -38.95 -8.40
CA CYS A 581 4.68 -39.73 -8.21
C CYS A 581 5.54 -39.23 -7.03
N VAL A 582 5.60 -37.91 -6.80
CA VAL A 582 6.53 -37.31 -5.81
C VAL A 582 5.86 -36.82 -4.53
N MET A 583 4.55 -36.58 -4.53
CA MET A 583 3.78 -36.15 -3.35
C MET A 583 3.18 -37.36 -2.63
N VAL A 584 4.04 -38.27 -2.18
CA VAL A 584 3.67 -39.49 -1.44
C VAL A 584 3.90 -39.32 0.06
N LYS A 585 3.17 -40.08 0.89
CA LYS A 585 3.32 -40.03 2.36
C LYS A 585 4.72 -40.44 2.84
N ASN A 586 5.32 -41.43 2.17
CA ASN A 586 6.67 -41.89 2.45
C ASN A 586 7.61 -41.47 1.31
N PRO A 587 8.50 -40.48 1.51
CA PRO A 587 9.45 -40.03 0.49
C PRO A 587 10.33 -41.15 -0.08
N ASP A 588 10.64 -42.19 0.70
CA ASP A 588 11.48 -43.30 0.21
C ASP A 588 10.78 -44.19 -0.83
N ALA A 589 9.45 -44.12 -0.89
CA ALA A 589 8.63 -44.84 -1.86
C ALA A 589 8.55 -44.13 -3.24
N ILE A 590 9.22 -42.99 -3.42
CA ILE A 590 9.25 -42.27 -4.68
C ILE A 590 10.01 -43.09 -5.74
N ASP A 591 9.33 -43.38 -6.85
CA ASP A 591 9.94 -43.95 -8.06
C ASP A 591 10.72 -42.85 -8.80
N VAL A 592 11.99 -42.69 -8.40
CA VAL A 592 12.89 -41.67 -8.94
C VAL A 592 13.05 -41.79 -10.46
N PRO A 593 13.33 -42.97 -11.05
CA PRO A 593 13.43 -43.11 -12.51
C PRO A 593 12.16 -42.70 -13.26
N LYS A 594 10.97 -43.01 -12.72
CA LYS A 594 9.71 -42.54 -13.29
C LYS A 594 9.57 -41.01 -13.19
N ALA A 595 9.90 -40.44 -12.04
CA ALA A 595 9.84 -38.99 -11.84
C ALA A 595 10.81 -38.24 -12.77
N GLU A 596 12.05 -38.69 -12.93
CA GLU A 596 13.02 -38.11 -13.88
C GLU A 596 12.50 -38.17 -15.33
N ARG A 597 11.92 -39.31 -15.73
CA ARG A 597 11.29 -39.44 -17.06
C ARG A 597 10.12 -38.48 -17.25
N LEU A 598 9.29 -38.30 -16.22
CA LEU A 598 8.16 -37.35 -16.26
C LEU A 598 8.64 -35.91 -16.34
N VAL A 599 9.66 -35.52 -15.59
CA VAL A 599 10.30 -34.19 -15.69
C VAL A 599 10.80 -33.94 -17.11
N ALA A 600 11.56 -34.88 -17.68
CA ALA A 600 12.05 -34.78 -19.06
C ALA A 600 10.90 -34.71 -20.09
N ALA A 601 9.83 -35.48 -19.88
CA ALA A 601 8.65 -35.46 -20.74
C ALA A 601 7.90 -34.12 -20.67
N VAL A 602 7.82 -33.49 -19.49
CA VAL A 602 7.23 -32.14 -19.36
C VAL A 602 8.13 -31.11 -20.04
N ASP A 603 9.44 -31.11 -19.79
CA ASP A 603 10.37 -30.15 -20.41
C ASP A 603 10.37 -30.24 -21.95
N ALA A 604 10.29 -31.45 -22.50
CA ALA A 604 10.18 -31.70 -23.95
C ALA A 604 8.89 -31.14 -24.60
N THR A 605 7.90 -30.69 -23.80
CA THR A 605 6.71 -30.01 -24.33
C THR A 605 6.93 -28.52 -24.61
N TYR A 606 8.06 -27.95 -24.18
CA TYR A 606 8.42 -26.56 -24.42
C TYR A 606 9.30 -26.46 -25.67
N LYS A 607 9.08 -25.41 -26.47
CA LYS A 607 9.97 -25.09 -27.60
C LYS A 607 11.12 -24.16 -27.18
N ALA A 608 10.83 -23.24 -26.27
CA ALA A 608 11.81 -22.31 -25.70
C ALA A 608 12.77 -23.01 -24.72
N THR A 609 13.98 -22.47 -24.56
CA THR A 609 14.97 -22.96 -23.58
C THR A 609 14.60 -22.58 -22.14
N PRO A 610 15.24 -23.21 -21.12
CA PRO A 610 15.42 -22.75 -19.75
C PRO A 610 15.18 -21.29 -19.47
N VAL A 611 16.00 -20.57 -20.22
CA VAL A 611 16.38 -19.18 -20.05
C VAL A 611 15.28 -18.23 -20.50
N ASP A 612 14.55 -18.61 -21.56
CA ASP A 612 13.49 -17.80 -22.14
C ASP A 612 12.12 -18.12 -21.55
N ALA A 613 11.91 -19.35 -21.07
CA ALA A 613 10.62 -19.79 -20.52
C ALA A 613 10.78 -20.71 -19.29
N PRO A 614 11.28 -20.22 -18.14
CA PRO A 614 11.55 -21.04 -16.95
C PRO A 614 10.38 -21.94 -16.55
N ARG A 615 10.69 -23.16 -16.07
CA ARG A 615 9.70 -24.20 -15.75
C ARG A 615 9.36 -24.13 -14.27
N GLU A 616 8.89 -22.96 -13.84
CA GLU A 616 8.58 -22.68 -12.44
C GLU A 616 7.70 -23.78 -11.82
N SER A 617 6.70 -24.24 -12.57
CA SER A 617 5.76 -25.28 -12.12
C SER A 617 6.38 -26.66 -11.87
N LEU A 618 7.59 -26.92 -12.37
CA LEU A 618 8.36 -28.13 -12.12
C LEU A 618 9.31 -28.02 -10.92
N CYS A 619 9.71 -26.81 -10.52
CA CYS A 619 10.73 -26.57 -9.50
C CYS A 619 10.43 -27.33 -8.20
N GLY A 620 9.24 -27.10 -7.62
CA GLY A 620 8.85 -27.75 -6.37
C GLY A 620 8.74 -29.28 -6.48
N LEU A 621 8.35 -29.80 -7.65
CA LEU A 621 8.22 -31.25 -7.87
C LEU A 621 9.59 -31.93 -8.03
N GLN A 622 10.52 -31.29 -8.74
CA GLN A 622 11.86 -31.83 -8.91
C GLN A 622 12.72 -31.67 -7.65
N LEU A 623 12.50 -30.62 -6.84
CA LEU A 623 13.16 -30.46 -5.55
C LEU A 623 12.88 -31.62 -4.59
N MET A 624 11.72 -32.29 -4.72
CA MET A 624 11.44 -33.52 -3.99
C MET A 624 12.43 -34.64 -4.31
N LEU A 625 12.91 -34.74 -5.55
CA LEU A 625 13.92 -35.75 -5.92
C LEU A 625 15.26 -35.49 -5.24
N ALA A 626 15.68 -34.22 -5.18
CA ALA A 626 16.88 -33.84 -4.43
C ALA A 626 16.77 -34.17 -2.94
N ARG A 627 15.59 -33.94 -2.33
CA ARG A 627 15.30 -34.34 -0.93
C ARG A 627 15.38 -35.86 -0.72
N VAL A 628 14.87 -36.66 -1.66
CA VAL A 628 14.98 -38.14 -1.58
C VAL A 628 16.43 -38.59 -1.64
N HIS A 629 17.22 -38.08 -2.59
CA HIS A 629 18.63 -38.41 -2.68
C HIS A 629 19.40 -38.00 -1.42
N LYS A 630 19.04 -36.84 -0.83
CA LYS A 630 19.61 -36.39 0.43
C LYS A 630 19.30 -37.37 1.57
N ASN A 631 18.06 -37.81 1.71
CA ASN A 631 17.66 -38.77 2.73
C ASN A 631 18.38 -40.13 2.59
N ARG A 632 18.74 -40.50 1.35
CA ARG A 632 19.50 -41.72 1.04
C ARG A 632 21.02 -41.55 1.16
N GLY A 633 21.52 -40.37 1.54
CA GLY A 633 22.97 -40.09 1.62
C GLY A 633 23.68 -40.01 0.26
N GLU A 634 22.94 -39.83 -0.84
CA GLU A 634 23.48 -39.89 -2.21
C GLU A 634 23.94 -38.50 -2.69
N ALA A 635 24.96 -37.92 -2.05
CA ALA A 635 25.39 -36.53 -2.26
C ALA A 635 25.62 -36.15 -3.74
N ALA A 636 26.28 -36.99 -4.54
CA ALA A 636 26.49 -36.73 -5.97
C ALA A 636 25.17 -36.65 -6.76
N LYS A 637 24.15 -37.44 -6.38
CA LYS A 637 22.82 -37.39 -7.00
C LYS A 637 22.03 -36.16 -6.55
N VAL A 638 22.22 -35.70 -5.30
CA VAL A 638 21.69 -34.40 -4.83
C VAL A 638 22.22 -33.27 -5.71
N VAL A 639 23.54 -33.26 -5.96
CA VAL A 639 24.17 -32.25 -6.84
C VAL A 639 23.53 -32.27 -8.22
N LYS A 640 23.44 -33.44 -8.86
CA LYS A 640 22.81 -33.58 -10.18
C LYS A 640 21.36 -33.09 -10.20
N ALA A 641 20.56 -33.48 -9.21
CA ALA A 641 19.15 -33.11 -9.12
C ALA A 641 18.97 -31.60 -8.91
N ALA A 642 19.74 -31.00 -7.99
CA ALA A 642 19.67 -29.58 -7.68
C ALA A 642 20.17 -28.70 -8.83
N LEU A 643 21.26 -29.06 -9.52
CA LEU A 643 21.67 -28.38 -10.76
C LEU A 643 20.61 -28.51 -11.86
N GLY A 644 19.90 -29.64 -11.91
CA GLY A 644 18.74 -29.81 -12.79
C GLY A 644 17.61 -28.83 -12.49
N VAL A 645 17.29 -28.60 -11.22
CA VAL A 645 16.30 -27.59 -10.79
C VAL A 645 16.74 -26.18 -11.21
N LEU A 646 18.00 -25.81 -10.94
CA LEU A 646 18.54 -24.51 -11.33
C LEU A 646 18.46 -24.32 -12.85
N LYS A 647 18.83 -25.33 -13.64
CA LYS A 647 18.72 -25.29 -15.10
C LYS A 647 17.28 -25.06 -15.56
N LEU A 648 16.29 -25.74 -14.97
CA LEU A 648 14.86 -25.55 -15.31
C LEU A 648 14.37 -24.14 -14.99
N LEU A 649 14.94 -23.49 -13.98
CA LEU A 649 14.67 -22.09 -13.63
C LEU A 649 15.42 -21.09 -14.53
N GLY A 650 16.22 -21.56 -15.48
CA GLY A 650 16.97 -20.72 -16.41
C GLY A 650 18.31 -20.21 -15.86
N PHE A 651 18.85 -20.83 -14.80
CA PHE A 651 20.22 -20.59 -14.38
C PHE A 651 21.21 -21.28 -15.33
N GLU A 652 22.34 -20.62 -15.55
CA GLU A 652 23.49 -21.19 -16.25
C GLU A 652 24.70 -21.12 -15.31
N VAL A 653 25.17 -22.29 -14.87
CA VAL A 653 26.27 -22.42 -13.89
C VAL A 653 27.35 -23.30 -14.49
N LYS A 654 28.57 -22.77 -14.62
CA LYS A 654 29.77 -23.49 -15.05
C LYS A 654 30.54 -24.03 -13.84
N GLY A 655 31.35 -25.07 -14.05
CA GLY A 655 32.24 -25.62 -13.00
C GLY A 655 31.56 -26.28 -11.79
N ALA A 656 30.23 -26.43 -11.78
CA ALA A 656 29.47 -26.92 -10.61
C ALA A 656 29.22 -28.44 -10.60
N GLN A 657 29.60 -29.17 -11.64
CA GLN A 657 29.35 -30.61 -11.79
C GLN A 657 30.27 -31.46 -10.90
N VAL A 658 29.83 -32.68 -10.57
CA VAL A 658 30.61 -33.70 -9.86
C VAL A 658 30.61 -35.01 -10.68
N PRO A 659 31.77 -35.64 -10.98
CA PRO A 659 33.13 -35.19 -10.68
C PRO A 659 33.49 -33.86 -11.35
N ARG A 660 34.38 -33.08 -10.73
CA ARG A 660 34.73 -31.74 -11.19
C ARG A 660 35.42 -31.78 -12.56
N GLY A 661 35.05 -30.85 -13.43
CA GLY A 661 35.76 -30.57 -14.67
C GLY A 661 36.95 -29.62 -14.48
N LYS A 662 37.52 -29.12 -15.60
CA LYS A 662 38.60 -28.10 -15.57
C LYS A 662 38.08 -26.67 -15.44
N GLU A 663 36.77 -26.48 -15.55
CA GLU A 663 36.15 -25.15 -15.51
C GLU A 663 36.12 -24.59 -14.08
N GLU A 664 36.29 -23.27 -13.97
CA GLU A 664 36.04 -22.54 -12.73
C GLU A 664 34.54 -22.40 -12.47
N PHE A 665 34.18 -22.29 -11.19
CA PHE A 665 32.80 -22.08 -10.80
C PHE A 665 32.37 -20.65 -11.17
N GLU A 666 31.31 -20.54 -11.97
CA GLU A 666 30.76 -19.24 -12.34
C GLU A 666 29.25 -19.34 -12.60
N VAL A 667 28.47 -18.42 -12.03
CA VAL A 667 27.06 -18.24 -12.39
C VAL A 667 27.00 -17.28 -13.57
N MET A 668 27.06 -17.83 -14.79
CA MET A 668 26.98 -17.06 -16.04
C MET A 668 25.66 -16.31 -16.15
N ARG A 669 24.58 -16.91 -15.64
CA ARG A 669 23.24 -16.32 -15.65
C ARG A 669 22.43 -16.75 -14.43
N TRP A 670 21.90 -15.76 -13.74
CA TRP A 670 20.88 -15.97 -12.72
C TRP A 670 19.53 -16.24 -13.37
N GLY A 671 18.84 -17.27 -12.88
CA GLY A 671 17.51 -17.66 -13.35
C GLY A 671 16.37 -16.99 -12.59
N LEU A 672 15.17 -17.55 -12.75
CA LEU A 672 13.97 -17.11 -12.06
C LEU A 672 14.08 -17.39 -10.55
N MET A 673 13.80 -16.37 -9.74
CA MET A 673 13.74 -16.44 -8.28
C MET A 673 12.45 -17.11 -7.79
N ALA A 674 12.21 -18.34 -8.22
CA ALA A 674 11.03 -19.12 -7.87
C ALA A 674 11.09 -19.63 -6.42
N HIS A 675 9.94 -20.05 -5.89
CA HIS A 675 9.89 -20.76 -4.62
C HIS A 675 10.80 -22.01 -4.65
N GLY A 676 11.64 -22.18 -3.62
CA GLY A 676 12.58 -23.30 -3.50
C GLY A 676 13.98 -23.05 -4.07
N VAL A 677 14.24 -21.91 -4.73
CA VAL A 677 15.58 -21.62 -5.29
C VAL A 677 16.66 -21.52 -4.21
N VAL A 678 16.36 -20.86 -3.07
CA VAL A 678 17.29 -20.77 -1.93
C VAL A 678 17.57 -22.14 -1.35
N GLU A 679 16.52 -22.94 -1.13
CA GLU A 679 16.66 -24.30 -0.63
C GLU A 679 17.51 -25.16 -1.58
N THR A 680 17.35 -24.99 -2.90
CA THR A 680 18.15 -25.70 -3.90
C THR A 680 19.64 -25.40 -3.76
N TRP A 681 20.02 -24.13 -3.60
CA TRP A 681 21.41 -23.74 -3.35
C TRP A 681 21.93 -24.24 -2.00
N VAL A 682 21.10 -24.22 -0.95
CA VAL A 682 21.46 -24.76 0.37
C VAL A 682 21.67 -26.28 0.31
N GLN A 683 20.86 -27.01 -0.46
CA GLN A 683 21.07 -28.44 -0.68
C GLN A 683 22.36 -28.73 -1.46
N LEU A 684 22.70 -27.90 -2.46
CA LEU A 684 24.00 -27.97 -3.14
C LEU A 684 25.16 -27.75 -2.18
N TRP A 685 25.08 -26.70 -1.36
CA TRP A 685 26.09 -26.39 -0.36
C TRP A 685 26.35 -27.56 0.59
N VAL A 686 25.28 -28.15 1.16
CA VAL A 686 25.42 -29.31 2.06
C VAL A 686 25.98 -30.52 1.32
N ALA A 687 25.53 -30.81 0.09
CA ALA A 687 26.02 -31.95 -0.67
C ALA A 687 27.50 -31.81 -1.08
N TYR A 688 27.94 -30.60 -1.44
CA TYR A 688 29.33 -30.33 -1.79
C TYR A 688 30.29 -30.59 -0.64
N ALA A 689 29.89 -30.41 0.61
CA ALA A 689 30.74 -30.73 1.76
C ALA A 689 31.21 -32.19 1.76
N THR A 690 30.43 -33.10 1.16
CA THR A 690 30.78 -34.52 1.04
C THR A 690 31.59 -34.83 -0.22
N VAL A 691 31.27 -34.21 -1.37
CA VAL A 691 31.76 -34.65 -2.69
C VAL A 691 32.61 -33.65 -3.47
N ALA A 692 32.59 -32.37 -3.09
CA ALA A 692 33.42 -31.31 -3.68
C ALA A 692 33.54 -30.10 -2.71
N PRO A 693 34.25 -30.25 -1.56
CA PRO A 693 34.28 -29.24 -0.50
C PRO A 693 34.74 -27.86 -0.95
N GLU A 694 35.54 -27.79 -2.02
CA GLU A 694 36.02 -26.55 -2.62
C GLU A 694 34.89 -25.68 -3.21
N LEU A 695 33.74 -26.26 -3.56
CA LEU A 695 32.57 -25.55 -4.10
C LEU A 695 31.62 -25.04 -3.00
N CYS A 696 31.88 -25.37 -1.72
CA CYS A 696 30.99 -24.99 -0.61
C CYS A 696 30.85 -23.47 -0.46
N ALA A 697 31.97 -22.73 -0.52
CA ALA A 697 31.96 -21.27 -0.39
C ALA A 697 31.16 -20.60 -1.51
N ASP A 698 31.27 -21.14 -2.74
CA ASP A 698 30.52 -20.68 -3.90
C ASP A 698 29.02 -20.93 -3.77
N ALA A 699 28.64 -22.14 -3.35
CA ALA A 699 27.24 -22.49 -3.13
C ALA A 699 26.60 -21.70 -1.96
N GLU A 700 27.33 -21.49 -0.86
CA GLU A 700 26.86 -20.62 0.23
C GLU A 700 26.64 -19.19 -0.26
N ARG A 701 27.61 -18.62 -1.00
CA ARG A 701 27.49 -17.27 -1.57
C ARG A 701 26.26 -17.16 -2.47
N CYS A 702 26.02 -18.14 -3.34
CA CYS A 702 24.85 -18.16 -4.23
C CYS A 702 23.54 -18.29 -3.46
N ALA A 703 23.51 -19.11 -2.40
CA ALA A 703 22.36 -19.25 -1.51
C ALA A 703 22.03 -17.92 -0.82
N ARG A 704 23.04 -17.22 -0.29
CA ARG A 704 22.90 -15.90 0.35
C ARG A 704 22.39 -14.84 -0.61
N ILE A 705 22.92 -14.76 -1.83
CA ILE A 705 22.43 -13.81 -2.85
C ILE A 705 20.97 -14.11 -3.21
N CYS A 706 20.60 -15.37 -3.45
CA CYS A 706 19.21 -15.74 -3.73
C CYS A 706 18.28 -15.39 -2.57
N TYR A 707 18.71 -15.64 -1.34
CA TYR A 707 17.97 -15.28 -0.13
C TYR A 707 17.78 -13.78 -0.02
N LYS A 708 18.86 -13.01 -0.20
CA LYS A 708 18.86 -11.55 -0.21
C LYS A 708 17.85 -10.99 -1.21
N ILE A 709 17.82 -11.53 -2.42
CA ILE A 709 16.85 -11.15 -3.46
C ILE A 709 15.42 -11.51 -3.04
N CYS A 710 15.22 -12.68 -2.42
CA CYS A 710 13.90 -13.20 -2.08
C CYS A 710 13.27 -12.56 -0.84
N VAL A 711 14.08 -12.25 0.18
CA VAL A 711 13.67 -11.75 1.49
C VAL A 711 13.91 -10.25 1.64
N GLY A 712 14.76 -9.66 0.80
CA GLY A 712 15.12 -8.24 0.83
C GLY A 712 16.42 -7.97 1.58
N GLU A 713 16.92 -8.92 2.36
CA GLU A 713 18.12 -8.81 3.20
C GLU A 713 18.73 -10.19 3.43
N ASP A 714 19.96 -10.24 3.94
CA ASP A 714 20.72 -11.46 4.22
C ASP A 714 21.20 -11.59 5.67
N ASP A 715 20.86 -10.66 6.54
CA ASP A 715 21.16 -10.72 7.98
C ASP A 715 20.46 -11.90 8.64
N THR A 716 19.25 -12.25 8.20
CA THR A 716 18.48 -13.38 8.76
C THR A 716 18.77 -14.73 8.08
N PHE A 717 19.68 -14.79 7.09
CA PHE A 717 19.98 -16.02 6.36
C PHE A 717 20.44 -17.17 7.27
N ASP A 718 21.32 -16.89 8.23
CA ASP A 718 21.85 -17.91 9.14
C ASP A 718 20.76 -18.47 10.07
N ASP A 719 19.78 -17.65 10.45
CA ASP A 719 18.65 -18.05 11.28
C ASP A 719 17.67 -18.95 10.50
N SER A 720 17.46 -18.65 9.21
CA SER A 720 16.57 -19.41 8.31
C SER A 720 17.19 -20.72 7.81
N TYR A 721 18.43 -20.66 7.31
CA TYR A 721 19.10 -21.78 6.61
C TYR A 721 20.50 -22.07 7.15
N GLY A 722 21.34 -21.05 7.35
CA GLY A 722 22.79 -21.24 7.53
C GLY A 722 23.18 -22.12 8.71
N LYS A 723 22.58 -21.91 9.90
CA LYS A 723 22.85 -22.73 11.10
C LYS A 723 22.48 -24.20 10.87
N LYS A 724 21.35 -24.48 10.23
CA LYS A 724 20.89 -25.84 9.93
C LYS A 724 21.80 -26.52 8.89
N ALA A 725 22.25 -25.78 7.89
CA ALA A 725 23.16 -26.28 6.87
C ALA A 725 24.53 -26.63 7.45
N LYS A 726 25.12 -25.73 8.26
CA LYS A 726 26.40 -25.95 8.95
C LYS A 726 26.35 -27.20 9.84
N LYS A 727 25.30 -27.34 10.66
CA LYS A 727 25.08 -28.53 11.48
C LYS A 727 24.96 -29.83 10.67
N ALA A 728 24.33 -29.78 9.49
CA ALA A 728 24.20 -30.96 8.63
C ALA A 728 25.56 -31.42 8.08
N MET A 729 26.44 -30.49 7.73
CA MET A 729 27.79 -30.81 7.23
C MET A 729 28.70 -31.37 8.34
N GLU A 730 28.56 -30.90 9.57
CA GLU A 730 29.30 -31.43 10.74
C GLU A 730 28.86 -32.86 11.10
N GLY A 731 27.57 -33.17 11.00
CA GLY A 731 27.03 -34.50 11.29
C GLY A 731 27.60 -35.61 10.39
N ASP A 732 27.89 -35.31 9.13
CA ASP A 732 28.49 -36.26 8.19
C ASP A 732 29.99 -36.51 8.45
N THR A 733 30.69 -35.60 9.13
CA THR A 733 32.10 -35.80 9.52
C THR A 733 32.29 -36.75 10.71
N ALA A 734 31.24 -37.02 11.50
CA ALA A 734 31.30 -37.95 12.63
C ALA A 734 31.09 -39.43 12.25
N ALA A 735 30.78 -39.72 10.98
CA ALA A 735 30.54 -41.06 10.47
C ALA A 735 31.70 -41.56 9.57
N ALA A 736 32.95 -41.44 10.03
CA ALA A 736 34.06 -42.21 9.46
C ALA A 736 34.24 -43.50 10.30
N PRO A 737 34.29 -44.71 9.69
CA PRO A 737 34.45 -45.94 10.45
C PRO A 737 35.88 -46.01 10.99
N GLY A 738 36.03 -45.82 12.30
CA GLY A 738 37.25 -46.14 13.02
C GLY A 738 37.61 -47.60 12.77
N GLY A 739 38.74 -47.80 12.10
CA GLY A 739 39.28 -49.09 11.74
C GLY A 739 39.45 -50.03 12.92
N SER A 740 39.26 -51.32 12.60
CA SER A 740 39.74 -52.44 13.39
C SER A 740 41.20 -52.26 13.79
N THR A 741 41.46 -52.31 15.09
CA THR A 741 42.73 -52.79 15.63
C THR A 741 42.47 -53.59 16.91
N VAL A 742 42.73 -54.90 16.76
CA VAL A 742 42.95 -55.98 17.75
C VAL A 742 41.77 -56.39 18.63
#